data_AF-A0A455VTN1-F1
#
_entry.id   AF-A0A455VTN1-F1
#
_cell.length_a   1.000
_cell.length_b   1.000
_cell.length_c   1.000
_cell.angle_alpha   90.00
_cell.angle_beta   90.00
_cell.angle_gamma   90.00
#
_symmetry.space_group_name_H-M   'P 1'
#
loop_
_entity.id
_entity.type
_entity.pdbx_description
1 polymer ?
#
loop_
_entity_poly.entity_id
_entity_poly.type
_entity_poly.pdbx_seq_one_letter_code
_entity_poly.pdbx_strand_id
1 'polypeptide(L)'
;MFINIDFDDQKEIASISLEGWAQPLVELLSQYFIIHKDMLCLNYSHLSTEDRSLGVMTWPDLLTDRDYFMSKFRDASQQGQIALTLKILGHGSTGIENSSSILEPKSYQRAQDTFRDSLLQVDPPGLREIIVAEIEPHAIWVSWLLNERSYYKRYFLDDQQVMRALVDNTSEKDCIYVLQLVDPPLGANNWAFEKLVKLYWQCVRDYLQIHIDKSWDYSSSKRHELLISLFANSPTVQTCRWACKQVFERADPSIFGELIKHCQNILPEDVRDLFLRWNISSQNNIKECAAKAFSRLAELCGVTKPIPSDLALAAAWHEFGDPQLSSQQSVVASLRELPSHPRDQETLWTQLGPAAREAWRQDLFDRVNEEPELAQGLLNFACLWLEQTAFAEVEPVLLRLMDDEDHLAFANGLVDIPIRQLQLRSKGLVRSKQGALDLEGPVGRGEGDTALPSVGAQTWLSDPSVERVIHRALSQMEEKFCREYSVTWGEDEEGHTARLLTLTTEAIENASKQLHQLSVTTRATYPSLTVKVRQPGKKEEGANTSAGAPLGADVLFLSRIVDKGKTVIQRATLVQVKKRKGTGSVGGFSSTVGIELKQCEDILKQSEHAYYLFMTPASAHPVLWVAPARLVRNLTQLHTSKTTVLAMQVRDASCSYADFFLHELVGLWAGDEHKDIIAIANGDSRLGRMPRHIVDIEVRRQSD
;
A
#
# COMPACT_ATOMS: atom_id res chain seq x y z
N MET A 1 53.14 -2.95 30.29
CA MET A 1 54.45 -2.50 30.82
C MET A 1 54.73 -1.14 30.19
N PHE A 2 54.88 -0.07 30.96
CA PHE A 2 55.13 1.26 30.40
C PHE A 2 56.58 1.34 29.93
N ILE A 3 56.78 1.60 28.65
CA ILE A 3 58.12 1.83 28.08
C ILE A 3 58.44 3.30 28.24
N ASN A 4 59.56 3.60 28.90
CA ASN A 4 59.99 4.96 29.10
C ASN A 4 60.77 5.46 27.88
N ILE A 5 60.36 6.62 27.36
CA ILE A 5 61.06 7.34 26.29
C ILE A 5 61.49 8.68 26.88
N ASP A 6 62.78 8.95 26.87
CA ASP A 6 63.35 10.23 27.27
C ASP A 6 63.53 11.11 26.04
N PHE A 7 62.93 12.30 26.05
CA PHE A 7 63.05 13.27 24.97
C PHE A 7 63.94 14.41 25.45
N ASP A 8 65.13 14.53 24.86
CA ASP A 8 66.04 15.63 25.12
C ASP A 8 65.82 16.71 24.06
N ASP A 9 64.96 17.68 24.36
CA ASP A 9 64.62 18.78 23.45
C ASP A 9 65.83 19.68 23.11
N GLN A 10 66.88 19.69 23.94
CA GLN A 10 68.09 20.46 23.66
C GLN A 10 69.00 19.77 22.65
N LYS A 11 69.01 18.44 22.65
CA LYS A 11 69.79 17.63 21.71
C LYS A 11 68.98 17.12 20.53
N GLU A 12 67.66 17.27 20.58
CA GLU A 12 66.71 16.79 19.57
C GLU A 12 66.83 15.27 19.35
N ILE A 13 67.04 14.54 20.46
CA ILE A 13 67.21 13.07 20.48
C ILE A 13 66.16 12.45 21.39
N ALA A 14 65.48 11.42 20.88
CA ALA A 14 64.63 10.54 21.67
C ALA A 14 65.42 9.28 22.03
N SER A 15 65.61 9.04 23.32
CA SER A 15 66.33 7.90 23.86
C SER A 15 65.34 6.85 24.40
N ILE A 16 65.40 5.65 23.84
CA ILE A 16 64.50 4.53 24.14
C ILE A 16 65.34 3.40 24.74
N SER A 17 65.01 3.01 25.98
CA SER A 17 65.61 1.83 26.60
C SER A 17 64.95 0.56 26.10
N LEU A 18 65.78 -0.34 25.58
CA LEU A 18 65.42 -1.68 25.10
C LEU A 18 65.65 -2.77 26.17
N GLU A 19 65.99 -2.39 27.41
CA GLU A 19 66.17 -3.34 28.51
C GLU A 19 64.87 -4.09 28.79
N GLY A 20 64.94 -5.43 28.81
CA GLY A 20 63.77 -6.29 28.99
C GLY A 20 62.82 -6.35 27.78
N TRP A 21 63.22 -5.81 26.63
CA TRP A 21 62.46 -6.01 25.40
C TRP A 21 62.59 -7.43 24.88
N ALA A 22 61.56 -7.88 24.19
CA ALA A 22 61.59 -9.16 23.54
C ALA A 22 62.68 -9.18 22.45
N GLN A 23 63.62 -10.11 22.57
CA GLN A 23 64.82 -10.18 21.74
C GLN A 23 64.57 -10.09 20.21
N PRO A 24 63.53 -10.73 19.65
CA PRO A 24 63.22 -10.61 18.21
C PRO A 24 62.87 -9.18 17.75
N LEU A 25 62.29 -8.34 18.61
CA LEU A 25 62.01 -6.94 18.30
C LEU A 25 63.30 -6.11 18.26
N VAL A 26 64.22 -6.38 19.20
CA VAL A 26 65.54 -5.73 19.25
C VAL A 26 66.37 -6.09 18.02
N GLU A 27 66.37 -7.37 17.63
CA GLU A 27 67.06 -7.86 16.44
C GLU A 27 66.53 -7.20 15.16
N LEU A 28 65.21 -7.03 15.04
CA LEU A 28 64.63 -6.33 13.89
C LEU A 28 65.05 -4.86 13.84
N LEU A 29 65.01 -4.14 14.97
CA LEU A 29 65.42 -2.74 15.03
C LEU A 29 66.92 -2.58 14.69
N SER A 30 67.76 -3.54 15.08
CA SER A 30 69.21 -3.53 14.80
C SER A 30 69.55 -3.60 13.31
N GLN A 31 68.62 -4.03 12.45
CA GLN A 31 68.81 -4.04 11.01
C GLN A 31 68.81 -2.63 10.40
N TYR A 32 68.18 -1.66 11.08
CA TYR A 32 67.96 -0.31 10.56
C TYR A 32 68.63 0.78 11.40
N PHE A 33 68.96 0.51 12.66
CA PHE A 33 69.47 1.49 13.61
C PHE A 33 70.67 0.95 14.42
N ILE A 34 71.53 1.86 14.87
CA ILE A 34 72.60 1.53 15.82
C ILE A 34 72.00 1.45 17.22
N ILE A 35 72.13 0.28 17.85
CA ILE A 35 71.77 0.06 19.26
C ILE A 35 73.06 -0.01 20.06
N HIS A 36 73.21 0.86 21.07
CA HIS A 36 74.39 0.88 21.94
C HIS A 36 73.97 0.68 23.40
N LYS A 37 74.47 -0.37 24.04
CA LYS A 37 74.14 -0.72 25.45
C LYS A 37 72.62 -0.73 25.70
N ASP A 38 71.89 -1.45 24.86
CA ASP A 38 70.43 -1.58 24.93
C ASP A 38 69.67 -0.25 24.86
N MET A 39 70.29 0.80 24.29
CA MET A 39 69.66 2.09 24.06
C MET A 39 69.59 2.37 22.56
N LEU A 40 68.39 2.75 22.10
CA LEU A 40 68.14 3.28 20.77
C LEU A 40 67.96 4.79 20.85
N CYS A 41 68.74 5.54 20.07
CA CYS A 41 68.68 7.00 20.01
C CYS A 41 68.20 7.46 18.63
N LEU A 42 67.03 8.10 18.59
CA LEU A 42 66.43 8.63 17.36
C LEU A 42 66.61 10.14 17.31
N ASN A 43 67.32 10.61 16.28
CA ASN A 43 67.47 12.03 16.01
C ASN A 43 66.20 12.55 15.30
N TYR A 44 65.57 13.58 15.84
CA TYR A 44 64.40 14.23 15.27
C TYR A 44 64.61 15.71 14.92
N SER A 45 65.87 16.15 14.79
CA SER A 45 66.26 17.55 14.51
C SER A 45 65.66 18.09 13.22
N HIS A 46 65.46 17.22 12.23
CA HIS A 46 64.95 17.58 10.91
C HIS A 46 63.44 17.89 10.88
N LEU A 47 62.70 17.60 11.95
CA LEU A 47 61.27 17.90 12.04
C LEU A 47 61.06 19.40 12.32
N SER A 48 60.04 19.99 11.69
CA SER A 48 59.74 21.42 11.81
C SER A 48 59.17 21.78 13.19
N THR A 49 59.49 22.99 13.65
CA THR A 49 58.86 23.67 14.80
C THR A 49 57.80 24.68 14.37
N GLU A 50 57.52 24.80 13.07
CA GLU A 50 56.46 25.64 12.53
C GLU A 50 55.11 24.91 12.59
N ASP A 51 54.03 25.65 12.88
CA ASP A 51 52.68 25.12 13.00
C ASP A 51 52.20 24.48 11.68
N ARG A 52 51.58 23.30 11.76
CA ARG A 52 50.88 22.70 10.61
C ARG A 52 49.63 23.51 10.26
N SER A 53 49.76 24.52 9.40
CA SER A 53 48.60 25.11 8.72
C SER A 53 48.31 24.32 7.44
N LEU A 54 47.36 23.38 7.45
CA LEU A 54 46.70 22.94 6.21
C LEU A 54 45.31 22.36 6.51
N GLY A 55 44.32 22.95 5.84
CA GLY A 55 42.91 22.62 6.00
C GLY A 55 42.60 21.18 5.64
N VAL A 56 41.90 20.50 6.53
CA VAL A 56 40.59 19.84 6.35
C VAL A 56 40.23 19.19 7.69
N MET A 57 39.20 19.75 8.32
CA MET A 57 38.34 19.21 9.39
C MET A 57 38.93 18.67 10.73
N THR A 58 38.73 19.51 11.75
CA THR A 58 38.21 19.19 13.12
C THR A 58 39.05 18.36 14.09
N TRP A 59 40.23 18.82 14.50
CA TRP A 59 40.87 18.46 15.79
C TRP A 59 41.28 19.74 16.55
N PRO A 60 41.25 19.81 17.89
CA PRO A 60 41.44 21.08 18.63
C PRO A 60 42.87 21.60 18.78
N ASP A 61 43.91 20.91 18.29
CA ASP A 61 45.29 21.26 18.61
C ASP A 61 46.15 21.51 17.35
N LEU A 62 46.62 22.76 17.20
CA LEU A 62 47.73 23.12 16.32
C LEU A 62 49.02 22.51 16.92
N LEU A 63 49.50 21.40 16.36
CA LEU A 63 50.75 20.74 16.79
C LEU A 63 51.84 20.93 15.72
N THR A 64 53.07 21.23 16.14
CA THR A 64 54.25 21.20 15.26
C THR A 64 54.58 19.75 14.86
N ASP A 65 55.41 19.54 13.84
CA ASP A 65 55.82 18.19 13.46
C ASP A 65 56.59 17.48 14.59
N ARG A 66 57.35 18.24 15.40
CA ARG A 66 58.04 17.71 16.59
C ARG A 66 57.07 17.31 17.70
N ASP A 67 56.10 18.16 18.02
CA ASP A 67 55.10 17.83 19.03
C ASP A 67 54.26 16.61 18.63
N TYR A 68 53.92 16.52 17.34
CA TYR A 68 53.24 15.36 16.78
C TYR A 68 54.09 14.08 16.90
N PHE A 69 55.39 14.15 16.59
CA PHE A 69 56.32 13.02 16.76
C PHE A 69 56.39 12.56 18.23
N MET A 70 56.63 13.49 19.16
CA MET A 70 56.75 13.18 20.59
C MET A 70 55.45 12.60 21.16
N SER A 71 54.32 13.20 20.81
CA SER A 71 52.99 12.71 21.18
C SER A 71 52.76 11.28 20.69
N LYS A 72 52.98 11.01 19.39
CA LYS A 72 52.74 9.68 18.81
C LYS A 72 53.68 8.60 19.34
N PHE A 73 54.93 8.94 19.68
CA PHE A 73 55.86 7.99 20.30
C PHE A 73 55.51 7.70 21.76
N ARG A 74 55.09 8.72 22.53
CA ARG A 74 54.59 8.54 23.90
C ARG A 74 53.32 7.69 23.93
N ASP A 75 52.38 7.94 23.03
CA ASP A 75 51.15 7.14 22.90
C ASP A 75 51.48 5.66 22.59
N ALA A 76 52.44 5.42 21.69
CA ALA A 76 52.85 4.07 21.33
C ALA A 76 53.61 3.35 22.48
N SER A 77 54.41 4.08 23.26
CA SER A 77 55.14 3.51 24.40
C SER A 77 54.22 3.04 25.54
N GLN A 78 53.05 3.67 25.67
CA GLN A 78 52.00 3.25 26.59
C GLN A 78 51.28 1.97 26.14
N GLN A 79 51.27 1.69 24.84
CA GLN A 79 50.61 0.52 24.26
C GLN A 79 51.48 -0.73 24.18
N GLY A 80 52.79 -0.59 24.35
CA GLY A 80 53.72 -1.71 24.45
C GLY A 80 54.81 -1.76 23.37
N GLN A 81 55.62 -2.81 23.42
CA GLN A 81 56.87 -2.92 22.65
C GLN A 81 56.61 -2.99 21.15
N ILE A 82 55.54 -3.71 20.75
CA ILE A 82 55.14 -3.86 19.33
C ILE A 82 54.68 -2.51 18.74
N ALA A 83 53.82 -1.79 19.44
CA ALA A 83 53.29 -0.50 18.98
C ALA A 83 54.41 0.52 18.79
N LEU A 84 55.34 0.59 19.75
CA LEU A 84 56.50 1.47 19.66
C LEU A 84 57.47 1.04 18.56
N THR A 85 57.72 -0.27 18.39
CA THR A 85 58.53 -0.79 17.28
C THR A 85 57.99 -0.32 15.94
N LEU A 86 56.68 -0.42 15.70
CA LEU A 86 56.09 0.05 14.45
C LEU A 86 56.25 1.56 14.23
N LYS A 87 56.16 2.38 15.29
CA LYS A 87 56.45 3.82 15.18
C LYS A 87 57.89 4.09 14.79
N ILE A 88 58.84 3.34 15.36
CA ILE A 88 60.26 3.43 14.99
C ILE A 88 60.48 3.01 13.53
N LEU A 89 59.75 2.02 13.02
CA LEU A 89 59.75 1.61 11.60
C LEU A 89 58.96 2.55 10.68
N GLY A 90 58.45 3.68 11.18
CA GLY A 90 57.83 4.75 10.39
C GLY A 90 56.32 4.66 10.22
N HIS A 91 55.61 3.82 11.00
CA HIS A 91 54.16 3.70 10.88
C HIS A 91 53.44 5.00 11.28
N GLY A 92 52.57 5.50 10.39
CA GLY A 92 51.75 6.70 10.63
C GLY A 92 52.49 8.02 10.41
N SER A 93 53.58 7.99 9.63
CA SER A 93 54.28 9.16 9.07
C SER A 93 54.62 10.22 10.13
N THR A 94 55.36 9.80 11.15
CA THR A 94 55.89 10.70 12.19
C THR A 94 57.11 11.49 11.72
N GLY A 95 57.51 11.36 10.45
CA GLY A 95 58.66 12.04 9.87
C GLY A 95 60.01 11.39 10.20
N ILE A 96 60.03 10.26 10.90
CA ILE A 96 61.25 9.55 11.30
C ILE A 96 62.07 9.06 10.11
N GLU A 97 61.45 8.86 8.95
CA GLU A 97 62.06 8.40 7.71
C GLU A 97 63.20 9.29 7.19
N ASN A 98 63.26 10.55 7.64
CA ASN A 98 64.31 11.51 7.29
C ASN A 98 65.38 11.66 8.39
N SER A 99 65.32 10.84 9.44
CA SER A 99 66.26 10.87 10.55
C SER A 99 67.66 10.42 10.13
N SER A 100 68.67 11.12 10.63
CA SER A 100 70.09 10.73 10.50
C SER A 100 70.45 9.47 11.30
N SER A 101 69.57 8.98 12.18
CA SER A 101 69.77 7.73 12.93
C SER A 101 69.60 6.46 12.10
N ILE A 102 69.03 6.56 10.89
CA ILE A 102 68.79 5.42 9.99
C ILE A 102 70.09 5.03 9.28
N LEU A 103 70.49 3.75 9.36
CA LEU A 103 71.72 3.22 8.75
C LEU A 103 71.72 3.31 7.23
N GLU A 104 70.68 2.79 6.58
CA GLU A 104 70.53 2.78 5.12
C GLU A 104 69.10 3.16 4.72
N PRO A 105 68.88 4.39 4.20
CA PRO A 105 67.54 4.89 3.88
C PRO A 105 66.75 4.01 2.89
N LYS A 106 67.43 3.39 1.91
CA LYS A 106 66.78 2.51 0.92
C LYS A 106 66.23 1.23 1.54
N SER A 107 66.96 0.64 2.49
CA SER A 107 66.53 -0.56 3.21
C SER A 107 65.42 -0.22 4.21
N TYR A 108 65.51 0.94 4.86
CA TYR A 108 64.48 1.43 5.78
C TYR A 108 63.13 1.67 5.11
N GLN A 109 63.10 2.10 3.83
CA GLN A 109 61.86 2.26 3.07
C GLN A 109 60.99 0.99 3.03
N ARG A 110 61.60 -0.20 3.20
CA ARG A 110 60.91 -1.50 3.23
C ARG A 110 60.73 -2.07 4.64
N ALA A 111 61.07 -1.33 5.69
CA ALA A 111 61.09 -1.86 7.05
C ALA A 111 59.71 -2.31 7.55
N GLN A 112 58.65 -1.59 7.17
CA GLN A 112 57.26 -1.96 7.50
C GLN A 112 56.80 -3.22 6.75
N ASP A 113 57.18 -3.35 5.48
CA ASP A 113 56.88 -4.54 4.68
C ASP A 113 57.65 -5.74 5.22
N THR A 114 58.92 -5.56 5.60
CA THR A 114 59.75 -6.59 6.21
C THR A 114 59.16 -7.08 7.54
N PHE A 115 58.63 -6.18 8.37
CA PHE A 115 57.91 -6.55 9.60
C PHE A 115 56.67 -7.41 9.28
N ARG A 116 55.88 -7.03 8.28
CA ARG A 116 54.68 -7.79 7.87
C ARG A 116 55.04 -9.14 7.26
N ASP A 117 56.05 -9.20 6.40
CA ASP A 117 56.51 -10.43 5.77
C ASP A 117 57.06 -11.41 6.82
N SER A 118 57.79 -10.90 7.81
CA SER A 118 58.29 -11.71 8.93
C SER A 118 57.18 -12.31 9.79
N LEU A 119 55.98 -11.72 9.79
CA LEU A 119 54.81 -12.29 10.46
C LEU A 119 54.15 -13.40 9.66
N LEU A 120 54.16 -13.29 8.33
CA LEU A 120 53.55 -14.26 7.41
C LEU A 120 54.47 -15.45 7.13
N GLN A 121 55.79 -15.25 7.21
CA GLN A 121 56.78 -16.30 7.05
C GLN A 121 57.02 -17.04 8.37
N VAL A 122 57.43 -18.31 8.27
CA VAL A 122 57.71 -19.19 9.43
C VAL A 122 59.01 -18.80 10.15
N ASP A 123 59.82 -17.91 9.56
CA ASP A 123 61.16 -17.55 10.05
C ASP A 123 61.31 -16.02 10.06
N PRO A 124 61.53 -15.37 11.22
CA PRO A 124 62.04 -15.94 12.45
C PRO A 124 60.96 -16.31 13.48
N PRO A 125 61.01 -17.53 14.08
CA PRO A 125 59.95 -18.09 14.93
C PRO A 125 59.61 -17.24 16.16
N GLY A 126 60.57 -16.51 16.72
CA GLY A 126 60.36 -15.74 17.95
C GLY A 126 59.47 -14.50 17.79
N LEU A 127 59.57 -13.78 16.67
CA LEU A 127 58.81 -12.54 16.46
C LEU A 127 57.30 -12.83 16.37
N ARG A 128 56.95 -13.91 15.67
CA ARG A 128 55.57 -14.35 15.50
C ARG A 128 54.94 -14.81 16.81
N GLU A 129 55.68 -15.57 17.64
CA GLU A 129 55.19 -16.05 18.94
C GLU A 129 54.83 -14.89 19.89
N ILE A 130 55.71 -13.89 19.99
CA ILE A 130 55.48 -12.70 20.82
C ILE A 130 54.24 -11.95 20.33
N ILE A 131 54.16 -11.74 19.02
CA ILE A 131 53.07 -10.96 18.44
C ILE A 131 51.74 -11.68 18.64
N VAL A 132 51.66 -12.99 18.38
CA VAL A 132 50.43 -13.78 18.61
C VAL A 132 50.00 -13.75 20.09
N ALA A 133 50.94 -13.78 21.03
CA ALA A 133 50.65 -13.73 22.46
C ALA A 133 50.11 -12.36 22.92
N GLU A 134 50.48 -11.27 22.26
CA GLU A 134 50.06 -9.90 22.61
C GLU A 134 48.89 -9.37 21.76
N ILE A 135 48.29 -10.19 20.88
CA ILE A 135 47.14 -9.76 20.07
C ILE A 135 45.97 -9.35 20.98
N GLU A 136 45.59 -8.09 20.90
CA GLU A 136 44.39 -7.56 21.55
C GLU A 136 43.53 -6.76 20.54
N PRO A 137 42.19 -6.82 20.64
CA PRO A 137 41.28 -6.11 19.73
C PRO A 137 41.68 -4.66 19.45
N HIS A 138 41.88 -3.86 20.50
CA HIS A 138 42.07 -2.41 20.41
C HIS A 138 43.53 -1.96 20.25
N ALA A 139 44.46 -2.90 20.09
CA ALA A 139 45.85 -2.53 19.87
C ALA A 139 46.02 -1.84 18.51
N ILE A 140 46.64 -0.66 18.48
CA ILE A 140 46.80 0.14 17.24
C ILE A 140 47.45 -0.70 16.13
N TRP A 141 48.41 -1.53 16.50
CA TRP A 141 49.13 -2.36 15.55
C TRP A 141 48.26 -3.46 14.92
N VAL A 142 47.27 -4.00 15.65
CA VAL A 142 46.29 -4.96 15.10
C VAL A 142 45.43 -4.27 14.04
N SER A 143 44.95 -3.05 14.32
CA SER A 143 44.19 -2.26 13.35
C SER A 143 45.00 -1.93 12.09
N TRP A 144 46.31 -1.74 12.24
CA TRP A 144 47.22 -1.50 11.12
C TRP A 144 47.48 -2.76 10.29
N LEU A 145 47.62 -3.93 10.94
CA LEU A 145 47.77 -5.22 10.25
C LEU A 145 46.54 -5.55 9.40
N LEU A 146 45.36 -5.30 9.95
CA LEU A 146 44.06 -5.61 9.32
C LEU A 146 43.42 -4.43 8.57
N ASN A 147 44.19 -3.38 8.30
CA ASN A 147 43.69 -2.19 7.63
C ASN A 147 43.15 -2.52 6.22
N GLU A 148 41.94 -2.05 5.93
CA GLU A 148 41.22 -2.26 4.65
C GLU A 148 42.01 -1.85 3.40
N ARG A 149 42.90 -0.86 3.51
CA ARG A 149 43.72 -0.39 2.38
C ARG A 149 44.99 -1.22 2.15
N SER A 150 45.21 -2.25 2.96
CA SER A 150 46.43 -3.06 2.91
C SER A 150 46.24 -4.27 2.00
N TYR A 151 47.11 -4.42 0.99
CA TYR A 151 47.25 -5.67 0.21
C TYR A 151 47.45 -6.90 1.12
N TYR A 152 48.05 -6.69 2.30
CA TYR A 152 48.39 -7.75 3.24
C TYR A 152 47.21 -8.32 4.03
N LYS A 153 46.06 -7.62 4.09
CA LYS A 153 44.92 -8.05 4.92
C LYS A 153 44.51 -9.50 4.63
N ARG A 154 44.49 -9.89 3.35
CA ARG A 154 44.12 -11.24 2.92
C ARG A 154 45.01 -12.33 3.52
N TYR A 155 46.32 -12.13 3.55
CA TYR A 155 47.25 -13.12 4.10
C TYR A 155 47.08 -13.30 5.61
N PHE A 156 46.79 -12.21 6.34
CA PHE A 156 46.53 -12.30 7.77
C PHE A 156 45.18 -12.95 8.08
N LEU A 157 44.15 -12.73 7.25
CA LEU A 157 42.87 -13.44 7.39
C LEU A 157 43.01 -14.95 7.14
N ASP A 158 43.95 -15.37 6.29
CA ASP A 158 44.28 -16.77 6.05
C ASP A 158 45.10 -17.41 7.20
N ASP A 159 45.67 -16.58 8.08
CA ASP A 159 46.53 -17.04 9.18
C ASP A 159 45.71 -17.51 10.40
N GLN A 160 45.61 -18.82 10.59
CA GLN A 160 44.84 -19.39 11.68
C GLN A 160 45.35 -19.05 13.09
N GLN A 161 46.64 -18.80 13.28
CA GLN A 161 47.18 -18.53 14.62
C GLN A 161 46.85 -17.10 15.05
N VAL A 162 47.13 -16.13 14.17
CA VAL A 162 46.81 -14.72 14.40
C VAL A 162 45.30 -14.54 14.57
N MET A 163 44.51 -15.13 13.66
CA MET A 163 43.06 -15.06 13.73
C MET A 163 42.49 -15.74 14.98
N ARG A 164 43.03 -16.89 15.41
CA ARG A 164 42.56 -17.57 16.63
C ARG A 164 42.86 -16.75 17.88
N ALA A 165 44.08 -16.22 18.03
CA ALA A 165 44.43 -15.37 19.16
C ALA A 165 43.54 -14.12 19.23
N LEU A 166 43.26 -13.48 18.08
CA LEU A 166 42.33 -12.35 18.03
C LEU A 166 40.92 -12.73 18.48
N VAL A 167 40.39 -13.86 18.01
CA VAL A 167 39.07 -14.36 18.41
C VAL A 167 39.02 -14.69 19.90
N ASP A 168 40.03 -15.38 20.43
CA ASP A 168 40.09 -15.81 21.83
C ASP A 168 40.21 -14.61 22.80
N ASN A 169 40.90 -13.53 22.39
CA ASN A 169 41.05 -12.31 23.16
C ASN A 169 39.94 -11.27 22.93
N THR A 170 38.97 -11.55 22.05
CA THR A 170 37.83 -10.66 21.82
C THR A 170 36.79 -10.80 22.92
N SER A 171 36.37 -9.70 23.55
CA SER A 171 35.22 -9.70 24.47
C SER A 171 33.92 -9.35 23.75
N GLU A 172 32.77 -9.54 24.42
CA GLU A 172 31.46 -9.15 23.86
C GLU A 172 31.39 -7.65 23.50
N LYS A 173 32.04 -6.78 24.28
CA LYS A 173 32.08 -5.33 24.02
C LYS A 173 32.87 -4.98 22.76
N ASP A 174 33.86 -5.79 22.43
CA ASP A 174 34.76 -5.55 21.30
C ASP A 174 34.24 -6.20 20.01
N CYS A 175 33.21 -7.05 20.10
CA CYS A 175 32.71 -7.88 19.00
C CYS A 175 32.50 -7.11 17.69
N ILE A 176 31.73 -6.02 17.71
CA ILE A 176 31.42 -5.23 16.51
C ILE A 176 32.68 -4.60 15.91
N TYR A 177 33.58 -4.11 16.76
CA TYR A 177 34.84 -3.52 16.31
C TYR A 177 35.75 -4.57 15.65
N VAL A 178 35.90 -5.74 16.28
CA VAL A 178 36.71 -6.82 15.71
C VAL A 178 36.09 -7.37 14.44
N LEU A 179 34.76 -7.49 14.35
CA LEU A 179 34.08 -7.89 13.12
C LEU A 179 34.38 -6.95 11.94
N GLN A 180 34.50 -5.64 12.18
CA GLN A 180 34.94 -4.68 11.15
C GLN A 180 36.41 -4.90 10.75
N LEU A 181 37.28 -5.18 11.72
CA LEU A 181 38.69 -5.47 11.44
C LEU A 181 38.86 -6.73 10.59
N VAL A 182 38.17 -7.81 10.97
CA VAL A 182 38.28 -9.11 10.28
C VAL A 182 37.31 -9.25 9.11
N ASP A 183 36.64 -8.17 8.69
CA ASP A 183 35.71 -8.19 7.56
C ASP A 183 36.43 -8.67 6.30
N PRO A 184 36.06 -9.84 5.74
CA PRO A 184 36.80 -10.42 4.64
C PRO A 184 36.41 -9.76 3.31
N PRO A 185 37.39 -9.37 2.47
CA PRO A 185 37.09 -8.99 1.09
C PRO A 185 36.54 -10.20 0.32
N LEU A 186 35.85 -9.92 -0.80
CA LEU A 186 35.17 -10.94 -1.60
C LEU A 186 36.10 -12.13 -1.94
N GLY A 187 35.73 -13.34 -1.49
CA GLY A 187 36.50 -14.57 -1.74
C GLY A 187 37.73 -14.79 -0.83
N ALA A 188 37.91 -13.99 0.22
CA ALA A 188 38.89 -14.25 1.27
C ALA A 188 38.34 -15.18 2.37
N ASN A 189 39.23 -15.70 3.20
CA ASN A 189 38.86 -16.56 4.32
C ASN A 189 38.05 -15.78 5.36
N ASN A 190 36.88 -16.32 5.71
CA ASN A 190 35.92 -15.74 6.65
C ASN A 190 35.87 -16.47 8.00
N TRP A 191 36.85 -17.34 8.30
CA TRP A 191 36.81 -18.19 9.50
C TRP A 191 36.68 -17.39 10.80
N ALA A 192 37.51 -16.35 10.99
CA ALA A 192 37.47 -15.52 12.19
C ALA A 192 36.14 -14.76 12.29
N PHE A 193 35.69 -14.19 11.18
CA PHE A 193 34.43 -13.46 11.08
C PHE A 193 33.25 -14.35 11.50
N GLU A 194 33.12 -15.54 10.91
CA GLU A 194 32.04 -16.49 11.24
C GLU A 194 32.15 -17.03 12.67
N LYS A 195 33.37 -17.22 13.20
CA LYS A 195 33.56 -17.65 14.58
C LYS A 195 33.08 -16.59 15.57
N LEU A 196 33.41 -15.32 15.34
CA LEU A 196 32.94 -14.21 16.17
C LEU A 196 31.42 -14.07 16.11
N VAL A 197 30.82 -14.19 14.93
CA VAL A 197 29.35 -14.17 14.79
C VAL A 197 28.69 -15.28 15.61
N LYS A 198 29.25 -16.49 15.61
CA LYS A 198 28.72 -17.62 16.41
C LYS A 198 28.89 -17.41 17.91
N LEU A 199 30.06 -16.95 18.35
CA LEU A 199 30.36 -16.75 19.77
C LEU A 199 29.50 -15.61 20.36
N TYR A 200 29.34 -14.52 19.61
CA TYR A 200 28.68 -13.30 20.06
C TYR A 200 27.38 -13.02 19.31
N TRP A 201 26.60 -14.07 19.05
CA TRP A 201 25.39 -13.97 18.23
C TRP A 201 24.40 -12.93 18.76
N GLN A 202 24.25 -12.80 20.08
CA GLN A 202 23.33 -11.81 20.66
C GLN A 202 23.77 -10.37 20.35
N CYS A 203 25.07 -10.07 20.45
CA CYS A 203 25.62 -8.76 20.07
C CYS A 203 25.36 -8.46 18.59
N VAL A 204 25.51 -9.45 17.70
CA VAL A 204 25.20 -9.31 16.27
C VAL A 204 23.71 -9.05 16.04
N ARG A 205 22.81 -9.74 16.76
CA ARG A 205 21.36 -9.50 16.66
C ARG A 205 20.99 -8.08 17.10
N ASP A 206 21.55 -7.62 18.20
CA ASP A 206 21.31 -6.27 18.71
C ASP A 206 21.79 -5.22 17.70
N TYR A 207 22.96 -5.44 17.09
CA TYR A 207 23.47 -4.59 16.00
C TYR A 207 22.52 -4.57 14.79
N LEU A 208 22.09 -5.73 14.29
CA LEU A 208 21.12 -5.81 13.18
C LEU A 208 19.82 -5.09 13.51
N GLN A 209 19.29 -5.30 14.72
CA GLN A 209 18.04 -4.70 15.17
C GLN A 209 18.11 -3.16 15.24
N ILE A 210 19.27 -2.58 15.53
CA ILE A 210 19.48 -1.13 15.66
C ILE A 210 19.75 -0.44 14.31
N HIS A 211 20.24 -1.19 13.31
CA HIS A 211 20.83 -0.61 12.10
C HIS A 211 20.14 -0.98 10.79
N ILE A 212 19.33 -2.03 10.75
CA ILE A 212 18.74 -2.51 9.48
C ILE A 212 17.74 -1.53 8.84
N ASP A 213 17.07 -0.71 9.65
CA ASP A 213 16.04 0.25 9.24
C ASP A 213 16.55 1.68 9.02
N LYS A 214 17.87 1.90 9.18
CA LYS A 214 18.47 3.22 9.05
C LYS A 214 18.79 3.49 7.59
N SER A 215 18.35 4.64 7.10
CA SER A 215 18.70 5.10 5.76
C SER A 215 20.20 5.32 5.61
N TRP A 216 20.73 5.07 4.42
CA TRP A 216 22.11 5.35 4.10
C TRP A 216 22.40 6.86 4.13
N ASP A 217 23.38 7.26 4.93
CA ASP A 217 23.98 8.60 4.96
C ASP A 217 25.51 8.49 4.99
N TYR A 218 26.22 9.51 4.53
CA TYR A 218 27.70 9.52 4.46
C TYR A 218 28.34 9.31 5.85
N SER A 219 27.66 9.74 6.92
CA SER A 219 28.05 9.50 8.33
C SER A 219 27.86 8.04 8.82
N SER A 220 27.36 7.16 7.95
CA SER A 220 26.94 5.79 8.29
C SER A 220 27.58 4.70 7.40
N SER A 221 28.55 5.04 6.55
CA SER A 221 29.16 4.11 5.59
C SER A 221 29.67 2.82 6.26
N LYS A 222 30.53 2.95 7.26
CA LYS A 222 31.09 1.81 8.02
C LYS A 222 30.03 0.93 8.70
N ARG A 223 28.89 1.52 9.08
CA ARG A 223 27.80 0.78 9.71
C ARG A 223 27.09 -0.11 8.69
N HIS A 224 26.85 0.41 7.50
CA HIS A 224 26.22 -0.30 6.40
C HIS A 224 27.16 -1.33 5.78
N GLU A 225 28.44 -1.03 5.66
CA GLU A 225 29.48 -1.97 5.20
C GLU A 225 29.48 -3.23 6.06
N LEU A 226 29.59 -3.10 7.38
CA LEU A 226 29.53 -4.27 8.27
C LEU A 226 28.20 -5.02 8.14
N LEU A 227 27.08 -4.32 8.01
CA LEU A 227 25.78 -4.94 7.88
C LEU A 227 25.66 -5.76 6.58
N ILE A 228 26.15 -5.24 5.45
CA ILE A 228 26.24 -5.97 4.19
C ILE A 228 27.18 -7.17 4.34
N SER A 229 28.34 -6.97 4.96
CA SER A 229 29.33 -8.02 5.19
C SER A 229 28.82 -9.16 6.07
N LEU A 230 28.01 -8.86 7.09
CA LEU A 230 27.34 -9.87 7.92
C LEU A 230 26.47 -10.79 7.05
N PHE A 231 25.68 -10.24 6.14
CA PHE A 231 24.89 -11.04 5.22
C PHE A 231 25.75 -11.71 4.14
N ALA A 232 26.78 -11.05 3.60
CA ALA A 232 27.61 -11.58 2.53
C ALA A 232 28.53 -12.73 2.98
N ASN A 233 29.09 -12.64 4.20
CA ASN A 233 30.22 -13.45 4.62
C ASN A 233 29.90 -14.42 5.78
N SER A 234 28.73 -14.34 6.44
CA SER A 234 28.38 -15.25 7.55
C SER A 234 27.26 -16.24 7.18
N PRO A 235 27.57 -17.54 7.01
CA PRO A 235 26.56 -18.59 6.87
C PRO A 235 25.54 -18.61 8.02
N THR A 236 25.95 -18.26 9.25
CA THR A 236 25.04 -18.17 10.40
C THR A 236 23.97 -17.11 10.17
N VAL A 237 24.34 -15.91 9.70
CA VAL A 237 23.38 -14.84 9.38
C VAL A 237 22.50 -15.25 8.19
N GLN A 238 23.11 -15.76 7.12
CA GLN A 238 22.42 -16.13 5.87
C GLN A 238 21.33 -17.18 6.05
N THR A 239 21.55 -18.15 6.94
CA THR A 239 20.61 -19.26 7.19
C THR A 239 19.70 -19.02 8.40
N CYS A 240 19.96 -17.99 9.20
CA CYS A 240 19.14 -17.65 10.34
C CYS A 240 17.78 -17.07 9.90
N ARG A 241 16.70 -17.80 10.21
CA ARG A 241 15.33 -17.37 9.89
C ARG A 241 15.01 -15.97 10.44
N TRP A 242 15.41 -15.69 11.68
CA TRP A 242 15.16 -14.39 12.30
C TRP A 242 15.86 -13.27 11.55
N ALA A 243 17.14 -13.44 11.17
CA ALA A 243 17.91 -12.42 10.46
C ALA A 243 17.33 -12.15 9.06
N CYS A 244 17.02 -13.21 8.28
CA CYS A 244 16.36 -13.06 6.98
C CYS A 244 15.01 -12.34 7.13
N LYS A 245 14.20 -12.71 8.14
CA LYS A 245 12.90 -12.06 8.39
C LYS A 245 13.03 -10.56 8.67
N GLN A 246 14.07 -10.13 9.41
CA GLN A 246 14.31 -8.71 9.66
C GLN A 246 14.56 -7.91 8.37
N VAL A 247 15.19 -8.52 7.35
CA VAL A 247 15.36 -7.88 6.04
C VAL A 247 14.00 -7.58 5.41
N PHE A 248 13.07 -8.52 5.45
CA PHE A 248 11.72 -8.33 4.93
C PHE A 248 10.94 -7.27 5.73
N GLU A 249 10.96 -7.32 7.05
CA GLU A 249 10.09 -6.48 7.88
C GLU A 249 10.57 -5.03 8.00
N ARG A 250 11.89 -4.82 8.06
CA ARG A 250 12.46 -3.56 8.55
C ARG A 250 13.56 -2.95 7.68
N ALA A 251 14.13 -3.67 6.71
CA ALA A 251 15.25 -3.11 5.97
C ALA A 251 14.87 -1.86 5.17
N ASP A 252 15.76 -0.87 5.19
CA ASP A 252 15.60 0.31 4.34
C ASP A 252 15.65 -0.09 2.85
N PRO A 253 14.76 0.43 2.00
CA PRO A 253 14.73 0.10 0.58
C PRO A 253 16.05 0.32 -0.17
N SER A 254 16.90 1.27 0.26
CA SER A 254 18.19 1.56 -0.38
C SER A 254 19.21 0.43 -0.22
N ILE A 255 19.14 -0.32 0.88
CA ILE A 255 20.07 -1.41 1.19
C ILE A 255 19.43 -2.79 1.03
N PHE A 256 18.10 -2.89 0.97
CA PHE A 256 17.36 -4.15 0.87
C PHE A 256 17.93 -5.11 -0.18
N GLY A 257 18.22 -4.60 -1.38
CA GLY A 257 18.76 -5.40 -2.49
C GLY A 257 20.11 -6.04 -2.19
N GLU A 258 20.96 -5.34 -1.44
CA GLU A 258 22.29 -5.83 -1.06
C GLU A 258 22.22 -6.90 0.04
N LEU A 259 21.17 -6.91 0.86
CA LEU A 259 20.99 -7.89 1.93
C LEU A 259 20.26 -9.13 1.44
N ILE A 260 19.19 -8.94 0.66
CA ILE A 260 18.32 -10.04 0.24
C ILE A 260 19.06 -11.05 -0.62
N LYS A 261 19.99 -10.59 -1.47
CA LYS A 261 20.81 -11.45 -2.36
C LYS A 261 21.62 -12.52 -1.61
N HIS A 262 21.84 -12.32 -0.31
CA HIS A 262 22.60 -13.26 0.52
C HIS A 262 21.73 -14.10 1.46
N CYS A 263 20.45 -13.75 1.64
CA CYS A 263 19.54 -14.55 2.44
C CYS A 263 19.36 -15.94 1.83
N GLN A 264 19.39 -16.98 2.67
CA GLN A 264 19.25 -18.40 2.26
C GLN A 264 17.99 -19.05 2.87
N ASN A 265 17.45 -18.50 3.95
CA ASN A 265 16.27 -19.03 4.64
C ASN A 265 15.06 -18.09 4.47
N ILE A 266 14.59 -18.02 3.23
CA ILE A 266 13.43 -17.22 2.81
C ILE A 266 12.23 -18.15 2.66
N LEU A 267 11.09 -17.76 3.21
CA LEU A 267 9.82 -18.46 3.00
C LEU A 267 8.96 -17.71 1.97
N PRO A 268 8.11 -18.42 1.20
CA PRO A 268 7.15 -17.78 0.30
C PRO A 268 6.27 -16.72 0.99
N GLU A 269 5.93 -16.95 2.25
CA GLU A 269 5.11 -16.07 3.08
C GLU A 269 5.78 -14.71 3.30
N ASP A 270 7.12 -14.65 3.38
CA ASP A 270 7.85 -13.39 3.51
C ASP A 270 7.72 -12.53 2.26
N VAL A 271 7.79 -13.18 1.09
CA VAL A 271 7.61 -12.52 -0.20
C VAL A 271 6.15 -12.11 -0.37
N ARG A 272 5.20 -12.95 0.03
CA ARG A 272 3.77 -12.63 0.04
C ARG A 272 3.50 -11.38 0.87
N ASP A 273 3.99 -11.29 2.09
CA ASP A 273 3.84 -10.10 2.96
C ASP A 273 4.44 -8.82 2.35
N LEU A 274 5.54 -8.94 1.61
CA LEU A 274 6.16 -7.82 0.90
C LEU A 274 5.31 -7.36 -0.30
N PHE A 275 4.78 -8.31 -1.08
CA PHE A 275 3.84 -8.06 -2.16
C PHE A 275 2.55 -7.39 -1.64
N LEU A 276 2.04 -7.81 -0.49
CA LEU A 276 0.88 -7.19 0.17
C LEU A 276 1.16 -5.74 0.59
N ARG A 277 2.31 -5.47 1.20
CA ARG A 277 2.72 -4.10 1.55
C ARG A 277 2.88 -3.22 0.33
N TRP A 278 3.42 -3.76 -0.77
CA TRP A 278 3.49 -3.05 -2.04
C TRP A 278 2.09 -2.71 -2.57
N ASN A 279 1.16 -3.67 -2.59
CA ASN A 279 -0.21 -3.44 -3.06
C ASN A 279 -0.91 -2.31 -2.28
N ILE A 280 -0.75 -2.27 -0.95
CA ILE A 280 -1.35 -1.24 -0.09
C ILE A 280 -0.73 0.16 -0.31
N SER A 281 0.59 0.22 -0.44
CA SER A 281 1.33 1.50 -0.46
C SER A 281 1.54 2.09 -1.85
N SER A 282 1.53 1.25 -2.89
CA SER A 282 1.82 1.61 -4.28
C SER A 282 3.16 2.36 -4.49
N GLN A 283 4.13 2.22 -3.58
CA GLN A 283 5.43 2.90 -3.69
C GLN A 283 6.42 2.13 -4.58
N ASN A 284 7.12 2.84 -5.47
CA ASN A 284 8.08 2.25 -6.42
C ASN A 284 9.30 1.59 -5.75
N ASN A 285 9.76 2.11 -4.63
CA ASN A 285 10.87 1.52 -3.85
C ASN A 285 10.50 0.13 -3.30
N ILE A 286 9.27 -0.05 -2.82
CA ILE A 286 8.77 -1.34 -2.33
C ILE A 286 8.56 -2.31 -3.50
N LYS A 287 8.11 -1.82 -4.67
CA LYS A 287 8.04 -2.61 -5.91
C LYS A 287 9.39 -3.25 -6.26
N GLU A 288 10.46 -2.46 -6.21
CA GLU A 288 11.82 -2.94 -6.49
C GLU A 288 12.29 -3.98 -5.45
N CYS A 289 11.96 -3.75 -4.17
CA CYS A 289 12.24 -4.72 -3.11
C CYS A 289 11.49 -6.05 -3.33
N ALA A 290 10.21 -5.98 -3.71
CA ALA A 290 9.39 -7.15 -4.01
C ALA A 290 9.96 -7.96 -5.18
N ALA A 291 10.40 -7.29 -6.25
CA ALA A 291 11.04 -7.92 -7.39
C ALA A 291 12.33 -8.65 -6.97
N LYS A 292 13.24 -7.98 -6.24
CA LYS A 292 14.50 -8.59 -5.78
C LYS A 292 14.27 -9.77 -4.83
N ALA A 293 13.29 -9.66 -3.94
CA ALA A 293 12.92 -10.75 -3.04
C ALA A 293 12.35 -11.96 -3.79
N PHE A 294 11.53 -11.73 -4.80
CA PHE A 294 11.01 -12.79 -5.66
C PHE A 294 12.13 -13.47 -6.45
N SER A 295 13.01 -12.69 -7.10
CA SER A 295 14.16 -13.26 -7.83
C SER A 295 15.01 -14.13 -6.92
N ARG A 296 15.26 -13.68 -5.67
CA ARG A 296 16.02 -14.47 -4.72
C ARG A 296 15.30 -15.74 -4.28
N LEU A 297 14.00 -15.68 -4.01
CA LEU A 297 13.20 -16.88 -3.73
C LEU A 297 13.27 -17.87 -4.89
N ALA A 298 13.18 -17.37 -6.13
CA ALA A 298 13.27 -18.19 -7.34
C ALA A 298 14.64 -18.86 -7.53
N GLU A 299 15.73 -18.21 -7.13
CA GLU A 299 17.08 -18.82 -7.13
C GLU A 299 17.20 -19.96 -6.10
N LEU A 300 16.57 -19.80 -4.93
CA LEU A 300 16.61 -20.79 -3.84
C LEU A 300 15.65 -21.96 -4.09
N CYS A 301 14.54 -21.71 -4.78
CA CYS A 301 13.59 -22.71 -5.21
C CYS A 301 14.13 -23.47 -6.43
N GLY A 302 14.50 -24.73 -6.23
CA GLY A 302 14.79 -25.67 -7.32
C GLY A 302 13.54 -26.42 -7.80
N VAL A 303 13.74 -27.35 -8.74
CA VAL A 303 12.67 -28.19 -9.34
C VAL A 303 11.84 -28.97 -8.29
N THR A 304 12.41 -29.24 -7.12
CA THR A 304 11.77 -30.04 -6.03
C THR A 304 10.87 -29.23 -5.09
N LYS A 305 10.96 -27.90 -5.09
CA LYS A 305 10.08 -26.99 -4.33
C LYS A 305 9.71 -25.81 -5.23
N PRO A 306 8.69 -25.98 -6.08
CA PRO A 306 8.26 -24.91 -6.97
C PRO A 306 7.75 -23.71 -6.17
N ILE A 307 7.89 -22.53 -6.77
CA ILE A 307 7.33 -21.30 -6.24
C ILE A 307 5.80 -21.43 -6.22
N PRO A 308 5.13 -21.06 -5.12
CA PRO A 308 3.67 -21.05 -5.06
C PRO A 308 3.05 -20.28 -6.23
N SER A 309 1.99 -20.83 -6.80
CA SER A 309 1.37 -20.32 -8.01
C SER A 309 0.83 -18.90 -7.86
N ASP A 310 0.33 -18.51 -6.68
CA ASP A 310 -0.10 -17.12 -6.44
C ASP A 310 1.04 -16.10 -6.62
N LEU A 311 2.23 -16.41 -6.10
CA LEU A 311 3.43 -15.59 -6.25
C LEU A 311 3.98 -15.61 -7.68
N ALA A 312 4.00 -16.78 -8.31
CA ALA A 312 4.46 -16.92 -9.69
C ALA A 312 3.58 -16.13 -10.67
N LEU A 313 2.26 -16.22 -10.53
CA LEU A 313 1.29 -15.44 -11.32
C LEU A 313 1.46 -13.93 -11.05
N ALA A 314 1.59 -13.51 -9.79
CA ALA A 314 1.78 -12.10 -9.43
C ALA A 314 3.09 -11.52 -10.00
N ALA A 315 4.19 -12.26 -9.90
CA ALA A 315 5.48 -11.83 -10.45
C ALA A 315 5.43 -11.70 -11.98
N ALA A 316 4.80 -12.64 -12.67
CA ALA A 316 4.68 -12.64 -14.12
C ALA A 316 3.72 -11.57 -14.65
N TRP A 317 2.66 -11.27 -13.89
CA TRP A 317 1.73 -10.17 -14.14
C TRP A 317 2.41 -8.80 -14.03
N HIS A 318 3.35 -8.65 -13.09
CA HIS A 318 4.08 -7.41 -12.85
C HIS A 318 5.49 -7.36 -13.48
N GLU A 319 5.82 -8.33 -14.33
CA GLU A 319 7.08 -8.38 -15.10
C GLU A 319 8.34 -8.50 -14.23
N PHE A 320 8.25 -9.14 -13.06
CA PHE A 320 9.40 -9.42 -12.20
C PHE A 320 10.17 -10.68 -12.63
N GLY A 321 9.52 -11.58 -13.36
CA GLY A 321 10.10 -12.81 -13.88
C GLY A 321 9.01 -13.73 -14.42
N ASP A 322 9.38 -14.63 -15.33
CA ASP A 322 8.45 -15.60 -15.88
C ASP A 322 8.32 -16.83 -14.96
N PRO A 323 7.14 -17.48 -14.88
CA PRO A 323 6.96 -18.68 -14.08
C PRO A 323 7.85 -19.83 -14.57
N GLN A 324 8.30 -20.70 -13.66
CA GLN A 324 9.13 -21.85 -14.01
C GLN A 324 8.31 -23.01 -14.60
N LEU A 325 7.06 -23.16 -14.17
CA LEU A 325 6.18 -24.25 -14.62
C LEU A 325 5.44 -23.86 -15.90
N SER A 326 5.38 -24.80 -16.86
CA SER A 326 4.66 -24.60 -18.12
C SER A 326 3.16 -24.36 -17.91
N SER A 327 2.56 -24.97 -16.88
CA SER A 327 1.16 -24.75 -16.50
C SER A 327 0.93 -23.30 -16.03
N GLN A 328 1.80 -22.77 -15.17
CA GLN A 328 1.78 -21.36 -14.76
C GLN A 328 2.00 -20.40 -15.94
N GLN A 329 2.96 -20.67 -16.82
CA GLN A 329 3.22 -19.85 -18.03
C GLN A 329 1.99 -19.79 -18.94
N SER A 330 1.33 -20.94 -19.12
CA SER A 330 0.11 -21.07 -19.91
C SER A 330 -1.02 -20.22 -19.35
N VAL A 331 -1.22 -20.22 -18.02
CA VAL A 331 -2.22 -19.38 -17.34
C VAL A 331 -1.89 -17.90 -17.46
N VAL A 332 -0.63 -17.50 -17.27
CA VAL A 332 -0.20 -16.10 -17.44
C VAL A 332 -0.46 -15.61 -18.86
N ALA A 333 -0.19 -16.44 -19.87
CA ALA A 333 -0.48 -16.09 -21.25
C ALA A 333 -1.97 -15.80 -21.46
N SER A 334 -2.85 -16.68 -20.95
CA SER A 334 -4.30 -16.46 -21.00
C SER A 334 -4.73 -15.20 -20.25
N LEU A 335 -4.17 -14.93 -19.06
CA LEU A 335 -4.50 -13.73 -18.27
C LEU A 335 -4.06 -12.44 -18.97
N ARG A 336 -2.95 -12.44 -19.72
CA ARG A 336 -2.46 -11.29 -20.49
C ARG A 336 -3.40 -10.90 -21.65
N GLU A 337 -4.34 -11.76 -22.03
CA GLU A 337 -5.36 -11.46 -23.05
C GLU A 337 -6.50 -10.58 -22.50
N LEU A 338 -6.63 -10.48 -21.17
CA LEU A 338 -7.67 -9.70 -20.49
C LEU A 338 -7.45 -8.18 -20.62
N PRO A 339 -8.52 -7.37 -20.53
CA PRO A 339 -8.41 -5.92 -20.57
C PRO A 339 -7.81 -5.36 -19.27
N SER A 340 -6.63 -4.73 -19.34
CA SER A 340 -5.93 -4.06 -18.22
C SER A 340 -5.23 -2.77 -18.68
N HIS A 341 -5.26 -1.69 -17.89
CA HIS A 341 -4.51 -0.44 -18.13
C HIS A 341 -3.09 -0.54 -17.50
N PRO A 342 -1.97 0.05 -18.02
CA PRO A 342 -1.75 0.96 -19.15
C PRO A 342 -0.90 0.32 -20.27
N ARG A 343 -1.24 -0.89 -20.71
CA ARG A 343 -0.73 -1.41 -21.99
C ARG A 343 -1.84 -1.26 -23.02
N ASP A 344 -1.89 -0.09 -23.65
CA ASP A 344 -2.65 0.11 -24.87
C ASP A 344 -2.02 -0.71 -25.99
N GLN A 345 -2.55 -1.92 -26.18
CA GLN A 345 -2.74 -2.50 -27.50
C GLN A 345 -4.25 -2.70 -27.63
N GLU A 346 -4.81 -2.44 -28.81
CA GLU A 346 -6.20 -2.77 -29.15
C GLU A 346 -6.49 -4.20 -28.69
N THR A 347 -7.11 -4.35 -27.52
CA THR A 347 -7.24 -5.66 -26.90
C THR A 347 -8.19 -6.49 -27.76
N LEU A 348 -7.68 -7.59 -28.31
CA LEU A 348 -8.44 -8.65 -28.97
C LEU A 348 -9.74 -8.95 -28.21
N TRP A 349 -9.69 -8.88 -26.87
CA TRP A 349 -10.82 -9.03 -25.96
C TRP A 349 -12.07 -8.21 -26.31
N THR A 350 -11.90 -6.96 -26.73
CA THR A 350 -13.00 -6.07 -27.12
C THR A 350 -13.67 -6.50 -28.43
N GLN A 351 -12.94 -7.24 -29.27
CA GLN A 351 -13.41 -7.78 -30.55
C GLN A 351 -14.02 -9.19 -30.41
N LEU A 352 -13.75 -9.89 -29.29
CA LEU A 352 -14.32 -11.22 -29.01
C LEU A 352 -15.80 -11.12 -28.64
N GLY A 353 -16.64 -11.85 -29.37
CA GLY A 353 -18.05 -12.05 -29.05
C GLY A 353 -18.27 -13.00 -27.85
N PRO A 354 -19.50 -13.09 -27.31
CA PRO A 354 -19.80 -13.86 -26.10
C PRO A 354 -19.37 -15.33 -26.15
N ALA A 355 -19.53 -16.00 -27.29
CA ALA A 355 -19.14 -17.41 -27.45
C ALA A 355 -17.62 -17.63 -27.39
N ALA A 356 -16.83 -16.69 -27.91
CA ALA A 356 -15.38 -16.78 -27.86
C ALA A 356 -14.83 -16.51 -26.45
N ARG A 357 -15.47 -15.59 -25.70
CA ARG A 357 -15.14 -15.37 -24.28
C ARG A 357 -15.48 -16.57 -23.41
N GLU A 358 -16.60 -17.24 -23.67
CA GLU A 358 -16.93 -18.49 -22.95
C GLU A 358 -15.96 -19.63 -23.30
N ALA A 359 -15.55 -19.75 -24.57
CA ALA A 359 -14.51 -20.70 -24.96
C ALA A 359 -13.17 -20.42 -24.26
N TRP A 360 -12.80 -19.15 -24.11
CA TRP A 360 -11.61 -18.76 -23.33
C TRP A 360 -11.75 -19.15 -21.85
N ARG A 361 -12.92 -18.95 -21.23
CA ARG A 361 -13.15 -19.34 -19.82
C ARG A 361 -13.03 -20.84 -19.64
N GLN A 362 -13.56 -21.61 -20.58
CA GLN A 362 -13.43 -23.07 -20.59
C GLN A 362 -11.97 -23.50 -20.73
N ASP A 363 -11.22 -22.89 -21.64
CA ASP A 363 -9.79 -23.17 -21.81
C ASP A 363 -8.96 -22.81 -20.57
N LEU A 364 -9.25 -21.67 -19.92
CA LEU A 364 -8.62 -21.31 -18.65
C LEU A 364 -8.96 -22.31 -17.55
N PHE A 365 -10.23 -22.73 -17.43
CA PHE A 365 -10.66 -23.73 -16.46
C PHE A 365 -9.94 -25.06 -16.67
N ASP A 366 -9.90 -25.57 -17.91
CA ASP A 366 -9.29 -26.85 -18.24
C ASP A 366 -7.78 -26.85 -17.91
N ARG A 367 -7.10 -25.70 -18.07
CA ARG A 367 -5.68 -25.54 -17.72
C ARG A 367 -5.38 -25.60 -16.23
N VAL A 368 -6.32 -25.20 -15.36
CA VAL A 368 -6.07 -25.12 -13.91
C VAL A 368 -6.77 -26.21 -13.10
N ASN A 369 -7.82 -26.83 -13.64
CA ASN A 369 -8.67 -27.79 -12.91
C ASN A 369 -7.91 -29.07 -12.51
N GLU A 370 -6.88 -29.46 -13.27
CA GLU A 370 -6.10 -30.67 -12.98
C GLU A 370 -5.00 -30.44 -11.92
N GLU A 371 -4.71 -29.19 -11.57
CA GLU A 371 -3.62 -28.80 -10.67
C GLU A 371 -4.18 -27.99 -9.47
N PRO A 372 -4.50 -28.63 -8.33
CA PRO A 372 -5.15 -27.96 -7.20
C PRO A 372 -4.38 -26.76 -6.64
N GLU A 373 -3.04 -26.83 -6.63
CA GLU A 373 -2.17 -25.74 -6.18
C GLU A 373 -2.24 -24.54 -7.13
N LEU A 374 -2.32 -24.79 -8.44
CA LEU A 374 -2.47 -23.75 -9.46
C LEU A 374 -3.86 -23.10 -9.40
N ALA A 375 -4.91 -23.89 -9.18
CA ALA A 375 -6.27 -23.39 -8.98
C ALA A 375 -6.40 -22.49 -7.74
N GLN A 376 -5.83 -22.93 -6.59
CA GLN A 376 -5.77 -22.10 -5.38
C GLN A 376 -4.89 -20.86 -5.57
N GLY A 377 -3.78 -20.99 -6.30
CA GLY A 377 -2.91 -19.89 -6.68
C GLY A 377 -3.64 -18.83 -7.52
N LEU A 378 -4.41 -19.27 -8.52
CA LEU A 378 -5.25 -18.41 -9.36
C LEU A 378 -6.33 -17.71 -8.54
N LEU A 379 -7.01 -18.42 -7.64
CA LEU A 379 -8.01 -17.84 -6.72
C LEU A 379 -7.44 -16.68 -5.90
N ASN A 380 -6.29 -16.89 -5.25
CA ASN A 380 -5.65 -15.85 -4.43
C ASN A 380 -5.16 -14.68 -5.30
N PHE A 381 -4.45 -14.99 -6.40
CA PHE A 381 -3.95 -14.00 -7.34
C PHE A 381 -5.07 -13.11 -7.92
N ALA A 382 -6.15 -13.73 -8.42
CA ALA A 382 -7.26 -13.03 -9.05
C ALA A 382 -7.96 -12.09 -8.06
N CYS A 383 -8.21 -12.56 -6.84
CA CYS A 383 -8.83 -11.74 -5.81
C CYS A 383 -7.96 -10.53 -5.42
N LEU A 384 -6.64 -10.67 -5.43
CA LEU A 384 -5.73 -9.64 -4.95
C LEU A 384 -5.29 -8.64 -6.03
N TRP A 385 -5.00 -9.09 -7.26
CA TRP A 385 -4.27 -8.30 -8.25
C TRP A 385 -5.08 -7.89 -9.49
N LEU A 386 -6.11 -8.64 -9.88
CA LEU A 386 -6.85 -8.31 -11.10
C LEU A 386 -7.70 -7.06 -10.90
N GLU A 387 -7.67 -6.15 -11.88
CA GLU A 387 -8.62 -5.03 -11.95
C GLU A 387 -10.05 -5.55 -12.08
N GLN A 388 -11.06 -4.72 -11.77
CA GLN A 388 -12.44 -5.19 -11.72
C GLN A 388 -12.94 -5.75 -13.06
N THR A 389 -12.51 -5.18 -14.19
CA THR A 389 -12.84 -5.64 -15.54
C THR A 389 -12.27 -7.02 -15.85
N ALA A 390 -11.00 -7.25 -15.51
CA ALA A 390 -10.34 -8.53 -15.70
C ALA A 390 -10.88 -9.59 -14.70
N PHE A 391 -11.15 -9.18 -13.46
CA PHE A 391 -11.71 -10.06 -12.43
C PHE A 391 -13.09 -10.59 -12.83
N ALA A 392 -13.97 -9.75 -13.38
CA ALA A 392 -15.32 -10.16 -13.81
C ALA A 392 -15.30 -11.24 -14.92
N GLU A 393 -14.26 -11.27 -15.76
CA GLU A 393 -14.12 -12.29 -16.80
C GLU A 393 -13.59 -13.63 -16.25
N VAL A 394 -12.80 -13.57 -15.17
CA VAL A 394 -12.21 -14.73 -14.48
C VAL A 394 -13.16 -15.30 -13.42
N GLU A 395 -14.04 -14.48 -12.84
CA GLU A 395 -14.98 -14.86 -11.79
C GLU A 395 -15.81 -16.14 -12.08
N PRO A 396 -16.41 -16.33 -13.28
CA PRO A 396 -17.13 -17.57 -13.58
C PRO A 396 -16.23 -18.81 -13.56
N VAL A 397 -14.95 -18.67 -13.91
CA VAL A 397 -13.97 -19.77 -13.83
C VAL A 397 -13.67 -20.11 -12.38
N LEU A 398 -13.48 -19.10 -11.52
CA LEU A 398 -13.26 -19.29 -10.08
C LEU A 398 -14.45 -19.99 -9.40
N LEU A 399 -15.67 -19.58 -9.74
CA LEU A 399 -16.90 -20.20 -9.21
C LEU A 399 -17.01 -21.68 -9.59
N ARG A 400 -16.62 -22.03 -10.83
CA ARG A 400 -16.56 -23.43 -11.29
C ARG A 400 -15.46 -24.23 -10.58
N LEU A 401 -14.30 -23.64 -10.30
CA LEU A 401 -13.26 -24.32 -9.52
C LEU A 401 -13.73 -24.61 -8.09
N MET A 402 -14.52 -23.71 -7.52
CA MET A 402 -15.13 -23.89 -6.20
C MET A 402 -16.26 -24.91 -6.17
N ASP A 403 -16.59 -25.58 -7.29
CA ASP A 403 -17.39 -26.81 -7.28
C ASP A 403 -16.67 -27.92 -6.49
N ASP A 404 -15.34 -27.86 -6.41
CA ASP A 404 -14.54 -28.66 -5.48
C ASP A 404 -14.55 -28.04 -4.07
N GLU A 405 -14.89 -28.87 -3.07
CA GLU A 405 -14.98 -28.48 -1.67
C GLU A 405 -13.64 -27.98 -1.09
N ASP A 406 -12.50 -28.50 -1.58
CA ASP A 406 -11.17 -28.06 -1.11
C ASP A 406 -10.87 -26.64 -1.60
N HIS A 407 -11.30 -26.28 -2.81
CA HIS A 407 -11.19 -24.92 -3.34
C HIS A 407 -12.16 -23.96 -2.66
N LEU A 408 -13.37 -24.40 -2.34
CA LEU A 408 -14.33 -23.63 -1.54
C LEU A 408 -13.80 -23.37 -0.11
N ALA A 409 -13.22 -24.38 0.54
CA ALA A 409 -12.62 -24.24 1.86
C ALA A 409 -11.43 -23.27 1.84
N PHE A 410 -10.57 -23.36 0.81
CA PHE A 410 -9.47 -22.42 0.61
C PHE A 410 -9.97 -20.98 0.44
N ALA A 411 -10.97 -20.75 -0.42
CA ALA A 411 -11.56 -19.43 -0.63
C ALA A 411 -12.20 -18.86 0.64
N ASN A 412 -12.82 -19.70 1.48
CA ASN A 412 -13.30 -19.30 2.80
C ASN A 412 -12.15 -18.86 3.73
N GLY A 413 -11.01 -19.54 3.70
CA GLY A 413 -9.82 -19.16 4.48
C GLY A 413 -9.25 -17.80 4.09
N LEU A 414 -9.35 -17.40 2.81
CA LEU A 414 -8.90 -16.08 2.35
C LEU A 414 -9.68 -14.92 2.97
N VAL A 415 -10.89 -15.18 3.47
CA VAL A 415 -11.76 -14.16 4.10
C VAL A 415 -11.17 -13.61 5.41
N ASP A 416 -10.33 -14.37 6.09
CA ASP A 416 -9.74 -14.00 7.37
C ASP A 416 -8.45 -13.16 7.21
N ILE A 417 -7.91 -13.05 6.00
CA ILE A 417 -6.73 -12.24 5.71
C ILE A 417 -7.11 -10.75 5.76
N PRO A 418 -6.37 -9.86 6.47
CA PRO A 418 -6.77 -8.47 6.72
C PRO A 418 -6.57 -7.52 5.52
N ILE A 419 -6.98 -7.94 4.31
CA ILE A 419 -6.91 -7.14 3.08
C ILE A 419 -8.31 -6.99 2.50
N ARG A 420 -8.84 -5.77 2.53
CA ARG A 420 -10.26 -5.51 2.24
C ARG A 420 -10.70 -6.00 0.86
N GLN A 421 -9.88 -5.83 -0.18
CA GLN A 421 -10.21 -6.27 -1.54
C GLN A 421 -10.30 -7.81 -1.63
N LEU A 422 -9.28 -8.51 -1.13
CA LEU A 422 -9.26 -9.97 -1.04
C LEU A 422 -10.47 -10.48 -0.25
N GLN A 423 -10.73 -9.93 0.94
CA GLN A 423 -11.87 -10.30 1.77
C GLN A 423 -13.20 -10.13 1.04
N LEU A 424 -13.43 -9.00 0.37
CA LEU A 424 -14.70 -8.73 -0.30
C LEU A 424 -14.90 -9.64 -1.51
N ARG A 425 -13.85 -9.88 -2.31
CA ARG A 425 -13.92 -10.76 -3.48
C ARG A 425 -14.09 -12.22 -3.08
N SER A 426 -13.33 -12.71 -2.10
CA SER A 426 -13.50 -14.07 -1.56
C SER A 426 -14.88 -14.26 -0.92
N LYS A 427 -15.39 -13.27 -0.15
CA LYS A 427 -16.77 -13.30 0.37
C LYS A 427 -17.81 -13.31 -0.75
N GLY A 428 -17.59 -12.56 -1.83
CA GLY A 428 -18.45 -12.55 -3.01
C GLY A 428 -18.54 -13.94 -3.64
N LEU A 429 -17.38 -14.52 -3.98
CA LEU A 429 -17.29 -15.86 -4.56
C LEU A 429 -17.95 -16.94 -3.69
N VAL A 430 -17.66 -16.94 -2.38
CA VAL A 430 -18.27 -17.90 -1.44
C VAL A 430 -19.79 -17.75 -1.39
N ARG A 431 -20.30 -16.52 -1.36
CA ARG A 431 -21.75 -16.25 -1.33
C ARG A 431 -22.44 -16.71 -2.61
N SER A 432 -21.87 -16.39 -3.77
CA SER A 432 -22.38 -16.83 -5.07
C SER A 432 -22.39 -18.35 -5.16
N LYS A 433 -21.34 -19.03 -4.66
CA LYS A 433 -21.27 -20.50 -4.67
C LYS A 433 -22.24 -21.18 -3.70
N GLN A 434 -22.44 -20.63 -2.51
CA GLN A 434 -23.33 -21.19 -1.47
C GLN A 434 -24.82 -20.94 -1.74
N GLY A 435 -25.18 -20.38 -2.91
CA GLY A 435 -26.58 -20.22 -3.31
C GLY A 435 -27.32 -19.14 -2.52
N ALA A 436 -26.60 -18.14 -1.99
CA ALA A 436 -27.24 -16.92 -1.50
C ALA A 436 -27.70 -16.09 -2.71
N LEU A 437 -28.88 -16.41 -3.25
CA LEU A 437 -29.63 -15.69 -4.29
C LEU A 437 -28.74 -14.99 -5.33
N ASP A 438 -28.50 -15.65 -6.46
CA ASP A 438 -28.07 -14.98 -7.68
C ASP A 438 -29.02 -13.80 -7.97
N LEU A 439 -28.50 -12.59 -7.85
CA LEU A 439 -29.22 -11.35 -8.15
C LEU A 439 -29.22 -11.05 -9.65
N GLU A 440 -28.66 -11.93 -10.48
CA GLU A 440 -28.65 -11.82 -11.93
C GLU A 440 -29.21 -13.09 -12.58
N GLY A 441 -30.44 -13.00 -13.10
CA GLY A 441 -30.94 -13.96 -14.09
C GLY A 441 -30.30 -13.72 -15.46
N PRO A 442 -30.46 -14.64 -16.44
CA PRO A 442 -29.68 -14.67 -17.66
C PRO A 442 -29.76 -13.37 -18.46
N VAL A 443 -28.58 -12.86 -18.80
CA VAL A 443 -28.30 -11.60 -19.49
C VAL A 443 -28.97 -11.53 -20.87
N GLY A 444 -30.03 -10.73 -20.96
CA GLY A 444 -30.48 -10.12 -22.20
C GLY A 444 -29.76 -8.77 -22.38
N ARG A 445 -28.92 -8.69 -23.42
CA ARG A 445 -28.17 -7.51 -23.88
C ARG A 445 -28.89 -6.17 -23.67
N GLY A 446 -28.19 -5.24 -23.03
CA GLY A 446 -28.47 -3.80 -23.05
C GLY A 446 -27.44 -3.09 -22.20
N GLU A 447 -26.51 -2.39 -22.85
CA GLU A 447 -25.43 -1.64 -22.22
C GLU A 447 -25.94 -0.56 -21.26
N GLY A 448 -25.22 -0.41 -20.14
CA GLY A 448 -25.33 0.70 -19.20
C GLY A 448 -26.16 0.35 -17.98
N ASP A 449 -25.54 -0.16 -16.92
CA ASP A 449 -26.08 0.02 -15.57
C ASP A 449 -24.93 -0.09 -14.54
N THR A 450 -24.71 1.03 -13.85
CA THR A 450 -23.94 1.14 -12.62
C THR A 450 -24.48 0.16 -11.58
N ALA A 451 -23.71 -0.87 -11.24
CA ALA A 451 -24.07 -1.84 -10.22
C ALA A 451 -24.16 -1.17 -8.83
N LEU A 452 -25.38 -0.96 -8.35
CA LEU A 452 -25.65 -0.58 -6.96
C LEU A 452 -25.51 -1.80 -6.04
N PRO A 453 -24.99 -1.63 -4.81
CA PRO A 453 -24.73 -2.73 -3.87
C PRO A 453 -26.02 -3.47 -3.49
N SER A 454 -25.91 -4.78 -3.25
CA SER A 454 -27.04 -5.59 -2.75
C SER A 454 -27.35 -5.27 -1.30
N VAL A 455 -28.09 -4.19 -1.11
CA VAL A 455 -28.77 -3.91 0.15
C VAL A 455 -29.95 -4.89 0.23
N GLY A 456 -30.18 -5.49 1.40
CA GLY A 456 -31.43 -6.21 1.65
C GLY A 456 -32.65 -5.31 1.40
N ALA A 457 -33.86 -5.87 1.41
CA ALA A 457 -35.07 -5.06 1.27
C ALA A 457 -35.03 -3.86 2.22
N GLN A 458 -35.21 -2.66 1.66
CA GLN A 458 -35.14 -1.41 2.41
C GLN A 458 -36.51 -0.96 2.88
N THR A 459 -37.58 -1.45 2.25
CA THR A 459 -38.96 -1.09 2.56
C THR A 459 -39.70 -2.21 3.28
N TRP A 460 -40.89 -1.88 3.79
CA TRP A 460 -41.79 -2.87 4.42
C TRP A 460 -42.26 -3.97 3.45
N LEU A 461 -42.05 -3.81 2.14
CA LEU A 461 -42.29 -4.89 1.16
C LEU A 461 -41.44 -6.12 1.46
N SER A 462 -40.30 -5.95 2.16
CA SER A 462 -39.44 -7.02 2.67
C SER A 462 -38.91 -7.99 1.59
N ASP A 463 -38.94 -7.58 0.32
CA ASP A 463 -38.40 -8.33 -0.81
C ASP A 463 -37.59 -7.40 -1.73
N PRO A 464 -36.25 -7.56 -1.77
CA PRO A 464 -35.38 -6.69 -2.57
C PRO A 464 -35.59 -6.90 -4.08
N SER A 465 -36.16 -8.02 -4.52
CA SER A 465 -36.47 -8.26 -5.92
C SER A 465 -37.67 -7.43 -6.36
N VAL A 466 -38.68 -7.32 -5.51
CA VAL A 466 -39.85 -6.46 -5.76
C VAL A 466 -39.42 -4.99 -5.82
N GLU A 467 -38.62 -4.55 -4.86
CA GLU A 467 -38.07 -3.19 -4.82
C GLU A 467 -37.24 -2.86 -6.06
N ARG A 468 -36.38 -3.78 -6.51
CA ARG A 468 -35.58 -3.61 -7.73
C ARG A 468 -36.42 -3.49 -8.99
N VAL A 469 -37.49 -4.27 -9.13
CA VAL A 469 -38.39 -4.18 -10.30
C VAL A 469 -39.07 -2.81 -10.34
N ILE A 470 -39.53 -2.31 -9.20
CA ILE A 470 -40.17 -0.99 -9.10
C ILE A 470 -39.15 0.11 -9.38
N HIS A 471 -37.99 0.07 -8.72
CA HIS A 471 -36.92 1.05 -8.87
C HIS A 471 -36.46 1.14 -10.32
N ARG A 472 -36.13 0.00 -10.94
CA ARG A 472 -35.66 -0.07 -12.33
C ARG A 472 -36.66 0.53 -13.32
N ALA A 473 -37.95 0.20 -13.17
CA ALA A 473 -38.98 0.74 -14.05
C ALA A 473 -39.07 2.27 -13.95
N LEU A 474 -38.92 2.82 -12.74
CA LEU A 474 -38.92 4.26 -12.49
C LEU A 474 -37.64 4.94 -12.96
N SER A 475 -36.46 4.34 -12.77
CA SER A 475 -35.18 4.90 -13.25
C SER A 475 -35.13 4.97 -14.78
N GLN A 476 -35.61 3.94 -15.48
CA GLN A 476 -35.73 3.96 -16.95
C GLN A 476 -36.68 5.07 -17.43
N MET A 477 -37.73 5.32 -16.65
CA MET A 477 -38.67 6.40 -16.91
C MET A 477 -38.04 7.79 -16.69
N GLU A 478 -37.29 7.97 -15.60
CA GLU A 478 -36.55 9.20 -15.33
C GLU A 478 -35.58 9.53 -16.47
N GLU A 479 -34.82 8.54 -16.92
CA GLU A 479 -33.88 8.70 -18.03
C GLU A 479 -34.62 9.16 -19.30
N LYS A 480 -35.74 8.50 -19.63
CA LYS A 480 -36.59 8.87 -20.77
C LYS A 480 -37.09 10.31 -20.63
N PHE A 481 -37.60 10.68 -19.46
CA PHE A 481 -38.10 12.03 -19.21
C PHE A 481 -36.99 13.09 -19.33
N CYS A 482 -35.82 12.87 -18.75
CA CYS A 482 -34.69 13.81 -18.82
C CYS A 482 -34.20 14.00 -20.27
N ARG A 483 -34.21 12.94 -21.09
CA ARG A 483 -33.90 13.03 -22.53
C ARG A 483 -34.94 13.85 -23.28
N GLU A 484 -36.24 13.62 -23.02
CA GLU A 484 -37.34 14.40 -23.61
C GLU A 484 -37.25 15.89 -23.19
N TYR A 485 -37.04 16.15 -21.90
CA TYR A 485 -36.99 17.49 -21.30
C TYR A 485 -35.89 18.38 -21.88
N SER A 486 -34.74 17.80 -22.26
CA SER A 486 -33.67 18.56 -22.93
C SER A 486 -34.13 19.27 -24.22
N VAL A 487 -35.13 18.72 -24.91
CA VAL A 487 -35.70 19.29 -26.15
C VAL A 487 -36.93 20.15 -25.85
N THR A 488 -37.70 19.81 -24.82
CA THR A 488 -39.01 20.41 -24.56
C THR A 488 -39.04 21.42 -23.40
N TRP A 489 -37.91 21.74 -22.74
CA TRP A 489 -37.83 22.61 -21.55
C TRP A 489 -38.55 23.97 -21.64
N GLY A 490 -38.77 24.47 -22.86
CA GLY A 490 -39.50 25.69 -23.16
C GLY A 490 -41.01 25.60 -22.87
N GLU A 491 -41.57 24.40 -22.79
CA GLU A 491 -42.97 24.14 -22.43
C GLU A 491 -43.26 24.55 -20.96
N ASP A 492 -44.54 24.65 -20.63
CA ASP A 492 -44.95 25.03 -19.29
C ASP A 492 -44.66 23.94 -18.25
N GLU A 493 -44.37 24.34 -17.01
CA GLU A 493 -44.09 23.43 -15.90
C GLU A 493 -45.25 22.46 -15.65
N GLU A 494 -46.49 22.91 -15.87
CA GLU A 494 -47.69 22.07 -15.81
C GLU A 494 -47.68 20.95 -16.87
N GLY A 495 -47.29 21.27 -18.10
CA GLY A 495 -47.23 20.30 -19.20
C GLY A 495 -46.20 19.20 -18.92
N HIS A 496 -45.02 19.59 -18.45
CA HIS A 496 -43.99 18.63 -18.04
C HIS A 496 -44.41 17.79 -16.83
N THR A 497 -45.13 18.36 -15.87
CA THR A 497 -45.63 17.62 -14.71
C THR A 497 -46.64 16.56 -15.13
N ALA A 498 -47.60 16.92 -15.99
CA ALA A 498 -48.55 15.95 -16.54
C ALA A 498 -47.84 14.82 -17.34
N ARG A 499 -46.80 15.15 -18.11
CA ARG A 499 -45.99 14.17 -18.85
C ARG A 499 -45.24 13.21 -17.91
N LEU A 500 -44.58 13.72 -16.88
CA LEU A 500 -43.89 12.92 -15.87
C LEU A 500 -44.85 11.95 -15.17
N LEU A 501 -46.03 12.42 -14.78
CA LEU A 501 -47.04 11.59 -14.10
C LEU A 501 -47.64 10.51 -15.03
N THR A 502 -47.79 10.82 -16.32
CA THR A 502 -48.20 9.84 -17.34
C THR A 502 -47.15 8.74 -17.46
N LEU A 503 -45.88 9.11 -17.62
CA LEU A 503 -44.77 8.15 -17.71
C LEU A 503 -44.61 7.33 -16.41
N THR A 504 -44.83 7.94 -15.24
CA THR A 504 -44.85 7.23 -13.95
C THR A 504 -45.95 6.18 -13.92
N THR A 505 -47.14 6.49 -14.42
CA THR A 505 -48.27 5.54 -14.48
C THR A 505 -47.91 4.36 -15.38
N GLU A 506 -47.37 4.61 -16.59
CA GLU A 506 -46.91 3.57 -17.51
C GLU A 506 -45.82 2.67 -16.88
N ALA A 507 -44.85 3.27 -16.19
CA ALA A 507 -43.75 2.55 -15.55
C ALA A 507 -44.26 1.62 -14.45
N ILE A 508 -45.18 2.09 -13.60
CA ILE A 508 -45.74 1.27 -12.51
C ILE A 508 -46.68 0.19 -13.07
N GLU A 509 -47.46 0.46 -14.11
CA GLU A 509 -48.24 -0.58 -14.78
C GLU A 509 -47.36 -1.69 -15.35
N ASN A 510 -46.21 -1.33 -15.94
CA ASN A 510 -45.24 -2.31 -16.45
C ASN A 510 -44.60 -3.11 -15.30
N ALA A 511 -44.15 -2.44 -14.23
CA ALA A 511 -43.61 -3.08 -13.04
C ALA A 511 -44.64 -4.05 -12.42
N SER A 512 -45.90 -3.64 -12.29
CA SER A 512 -46.95 -4.51 -11.74
C SER A 512 -47.27 -5.69 -12.66
N LYS A 513 -47.18 -5.54 -13.99
CA LYS A 513 -47.31 -6.67 -14.94
C LYS A 513 -46.15 -7.64 -14.81
N GLN A 514 -44.91 -7.15 -14.66
CA GLN A 514 -43.73 -7.98 -14.44
C GLN A 514 -43.82 -8.75 -13.11
N LEU A 515 -44.21 -8.09 -12.03
CA LEU A 515 -44.44 -8.75 -10.73
C LEU A 515 -45.54 -9.82 -10.81
N HIS A 516 -46.60 -9.56 -11.57
CA HIS A 516 -47.64 -10.57 -11.81
C HIS A 516 -47.15 -11.77 -12.64
N GLN A 517 -46.31 -11.53 -13.65
CA GLN A 517 -45.70 -12.63 -14.42
C GLN A 517 -44.72 -13.45 -13.57
N LEU A 518 -43.97 -12.78 -12.69
CA LEU A 518 -43.09 -13.42 -11.73
C LEU A 518 -43.90 -14.28 -10.74
N SER A 519 -45.03 -13.77 -10.22
CA SER A 519 -45.86 -14.55 -9.29
C SER A 519 -46.40 -15.82 -9.92
N VAL A 520 -46.82 -15.76 -11.19
CA VAL A 520 -47.26 -16.94 -11.96
C VAL A 520 -46.13 -17.95 -12.16
N THR A 521 -44.91 -17.49 -12.45
CA THR A 521 -43.76 -18.36 -12.74
C THR A 521 -43.19 -19.01 -11.49
N THR A 522 -43.03 -18.26 -10.40
CA THR A 522 -42.36 -18.74 -9.18
C THR A 522 -43.32 -19.30 -8.13
N ARG A 523 -44.64 -19.18 -8.34
CA ARG A 523 -45.70 -19.46 -7.35
C ARG A 523 -45.56 -18.65 -6.05
N ALA A 524 -44.79 -17.56 -6.07
CA ALA A 524 -44.67 -16.63 -4.96
C ALA A 524 -45.71 -15.51 -5.07
N THR A 525 -46.17 -14.99 -3.94
CA THR A 525 -47.21 -13.96 -3.88
C THR A 525 -46.58 -12.57 -3.81
N TYR A 526 -46.62 -11.81 -4.89
CA TYR A 526 -46.08 -10.44 -4.96
C TYR A 526 -47.20 -9.38 -4.85
N PRO A 527 -46.90 -8.19 -4.31
CA PRO A 527 -47.87 -7.10 -4.24
C PRO A 527 -48.20 -6.54 -5.63
N SER A 528 -49.43 -6.06 -5.81
CA SER A 528 -49.82 -5.32 -7.02
C SER A 528 -49.82 -3.82 -6.74
N LEU A 529 -49.23 -3.04 -7.65
CA LEU A 529 -49.17 -1.58 -7.54
C LEU A 529 -50.08 -0.94 -8.59
N THR A 530 -50.79 0.11 -8.22
CA THR A 530 -51.60 0.90 -9.15
C THR A 530 -51.42 2.37 -8.87
N VAL A 531 -51.20 3.15 -9.93
CA VAL A 531 -51.12 4.61 -9.86
C VAL A 531 -52.25 5.19 -10.68
N LYS A 532 -52.99 6.15 -10.11
CA LYS A 532 -54.03 6.90 -10.82
C LYS A 532 -53.83 8.38 -10.61
N VAL A 533 -53.88 9.14 -11.70
CA VAL A 533 -53.73 10.60 -11.67
C VAL A 533 -55.10 11.24 -11.85
N ARG A 534 -55.46 12.14 -10.94
CA ARG A 534 -56.65 13.00 -11.00
C ARG A 534 -56.22 14.45 -11.15
N GLN A 535 -56.95 15.21 -11.96
CA GLN A 535 -56.77 16.65 -12.16
C GLN A 535 -58.02 17.40 -11.69
N PRO A 536 -57.99 18.00 -10.49
CA PRO A 536 -59.05 18.86 -10.00
C PRO A 536 -59.20 20.14 -10.84
N GLY A 537 -60.39 20.76 -10.84
CA GLY A 537 -60.64 21.95 -11.66
C GLY A 537 -59.93 23.22 -11.16
N LYS A 538 -59.50 24.10 -12.10
CA LYS A 538 -58.75 25.35 -11.85
C LYS A 538 -59.37 26.36 -10.86
N LYS A 539 -60.65 26.24 -10.49
CA LYS A 539 -61.35 27.24 -9.65
C LYS A 539 -60.95 27.21 -8.17
N GLU A 540 -60.22 26.19 -7.72
CA GLU A 540 -59.93 25.91 -6.30
C GLU A 540 -58.45 26.09 -5.92
N GLU A 541 -57.65 26.67 -6.82
CA GLU A 541 -56.21 26.87 -6.64
C GLU A 541 -55.91 28.15 -5.81
N GLY A 542 -55.15 28.02 -4.72
CA GLY A 542 -54.61 29.16 -3.95
C GLY A 542 -55.38 29.62 -2.71
N ALA A 543 -56.49 28.97 -2.34
CA ALA A 543 -57.19 29.27 -1.08
C ALA A 543 -56.43 28.76 0.15
N ASN A 544 -56.37 29.56 1.22
CA ASN A 544 -55.67 29.22 2.47
C ASN A 544 -56.30 27.99 3.12
N THR A 545 -55.52 26.97 3.49
CA THR A 545 -55.96 25.76 4.21
C THR A 545 -56.34 26.02 5.68
N SER A 546 -56.72 24.99 6.44
CA SER A 546 -56.86 25.09 7.92
C SER A 546 -55.56 25.54 8.61
N ALA A 547 -54.40 25.36 7.97
CA ALA A 547 -53.11 25.85 8.44
C ALA A 547 -52.91 27.38 8.22
N GLY A 548 -53.89 28.08 7.62
CA GLY A 548 -53.83 29.53 7.44
C GLY A 548 -52.93 30.01 6.28
N ALA A 549 -52.48 29.10 5.42
CA ALA A 549 -51.67 29.37 4.24
C ALA A 549 -52.16 28.54 3.03
N PRO A 550 -51.91 28.95 1.77
CA PRO A 550 -52.24 28.13 0.61
C PRO A 550 -51.53 26.76 0.66
N LEU A 551 -52.11 25.74 0.01
CA LEU A 551 -51.49 24.40 -0.02
C LEU A 551 -50.10 24.42 -0.66
N GLY A 552 -49.90 25.27 -1.67
CA GLY A 552 -48.58 25.58 -2.22
C GLY A 552 -47.85 24.41 -2.89
N ALA A 553 -48.58 23.38 -3.34
CA ALA A 553 -48.05 22.17 -3.97
C ALA A 553 -48.69 21.93 -5.34
N ASP A 554 -47.89 21.49 -6.32
CA ASP A 554 -48.37 21.13 -7.65
C ASP A 554 -48.90 19.69 -7.71
N VAL A 555 -48.27 18.80 -6.95
CA VAL A 555 -48.59 17.37 -6.88
C VAL A 555 -48.83 16.95 -5.43
N LEU A 556 -49.90 16.21 -5.20
CA LEU A 556 -50.15 15.50 -3.95
C LEU A 556 -50.18 14.00 -4.23
N PHE A 557 -49.24 13.28 -3.63
CA PHE A 557 -49.22 11.82 -3.63
C PHE A 557 -50.04 11.28 -2.47
N LEU A 558 -50.98 10.40 -2.74
CA LEU A 558 -51.79 9.72 -1.75
C LEU A 558 -51.47 8.23 -1.78
N SER A 559 -50.58 7.80 -0.90
CA SER A 559 -50.19 6.39 -0.75
C SER A 559 -51.19 5.65 0.12
N ARG A 560 -51.73 4.53 -0.39
CA ARG A 560 -52.64 3.62 0.30
C ARG A 560 -52.08 2.20 0.27
N ILE A 561 -52.02 1.58 1.45
CA ILE A 561 -51.74 0.14 1.57
C ILE A 561 -53.05 -0.57 1.79
N VAL A 562 -53.37 -1.51 0.90
CA VAL A 562 -54.58 -2.34 0.99
C VAL A 562 -54.17 -3.75 1.34
N ASP A 563 -54.68 -4.24 2.47
CA ASP A 563 -54.51 -5.61 2.91
C ASP A 563 -55.88 -6.26 3.11
N LYS A 564 -56.06 -7.46 2.56
CA LYS A 564 -57.35 -8.20 2.57
C LYS A 564 -58.56 -7.35 2.15
N GLY A 565 -58.37 -6.51 1.13
CA GLY A 565 -59.40 -5.63 0.58
C GLY A 565 -59.75 -4.40 1.43
N LYS A 566 -59.02 -4.12 2.52
CA LYS A 566 -59.20 -2.93 3.37
C LYS A 566 -57.95 -2.04 3.33
N THR A 567 -58.15 -0.73 3.23
CA THR A 567 -57.06 0.24 3.38
C THR A 567 -56.60 0.24 4.84
N VAL A 568 -55.37 -0.21 5.08
CA VAL A 568 -54.77 -0.28 6.43
C VAL A 568 -53.91 0.93 6.75
N ILE A 569 -53.28 1.53 5.74
CA ILE A 569 -52.43 2.72 5.88
C ILE A 569 -52.79 3.70 4.77
N GLN A 570 -52.85 4.99 5.09
CA GLN A 570 -53.05 6.08 4.15
C GLN A 570 -52.18 7.27 4.53
N ARG A 571 -51.33 7.74 3.61
CA ARG A 571 -50.45 8.90 3.82
C ARG A 571 -50.48 9.86 2.64
N ALA A 572 -50.38 11.15 2.92
CA ALA A 572 -50.34 12.20 1.92
C ALA A 572 -48.98 12.91 1.92
N THR A 573 -48.39 13.09 0.74
CA THR A 573 -47.10 13.77 0.55
C THR A 573 -47.26 14.91 -0.45
N LEU A 574 -46.88 16.12 -0.06
CA LEU A 574 -46.98 17.32 -0.88
C LEU A 574 -45.68 17.59 -1.63
N VAL A 575 -45.77 17.84 -2.93
CA VAL A 575 -44.61 18.09 -3.79
C VAL A 575 -44.81 19.34 -4.63
N GLN A 576 -43.89 20.28 -4.52
CA GLN A 576 -43.78 21.42 -5.44
C GLN A 576 -42.81 21.09 -6.55
N VAL A 577 -43.22 21.30 -7.80
CA VAL A 577 -42.36 21.13 -8.97
C VAL A 577 -41.66 22.45 -9.27
N LYS A 578 -40.39 22.38 -9.69
CA LYS A 578 -39.65 23.51 -10.24
C LYS A 578 -38.79 23.11 -11.43
N LYS A 579 -38.85 23.91 -12.49
CA LYS A 579 -38.08 23.68 -13.71
C LYS A 579 -36.74 24.41 -13.76
N ARG A 580 -35.67 23.71 -14.15
CA ARG A 580 -34.39 24.34 -14.48
C ARG A 580 -34.46 24.88 -15.91
N LYS A 581 -34.36 26.20 -16.06
CA LYS A 581 -34.51 26.89 -17.35
C LYS A 581 -33.24 26.80 -18.21
N GLY A 582 -33.41 26.69 -19.53
CA GLY A 582 -32.32 26.84 -20.50
C GLY A 582 -31.81 28.28 -20.55
N THR A 583 -30.50 28.45 -20.74
CA THR A 583 -29.90 29.72 -21.19
C THR A 583 -29.93 29.67 -22.72
N GLY A 584 -30.46 30.68 -23.43
CA GLY A 584 -30.70 30.64 -24.88
C GLY A 584 -29.51 30.34 -25.82
N SER A 585 -28.35 29.94 -25.31
CA SER A 585 -27.27 29.28 -26.02
C SER A 585 -27.57 27.78 -26.23
N VAL A 586 -27.21 27.24 -27.40
CA VAL A 586 -27.40 25.82 -27.75
C VAL A 586 -26.78 24.94 -26.66
N GLY A 587 -27.63 24.23 -25.89
CA GLY A 587 -27.23 23.26 -24.87
C GLY A 587 -26.94 23.78 -23.46
N GLY A 588 -27.12 25.08 -23.17
CA GLY A 588 -26.85 25.65 -21.83
C GLY A 588 -28.09 25.67 -20.91
N PHE A 589 -27.91 25.36 -19.62
CA PHE A 589 -28.95 25.47 -18.58
C PHE A 589 -28.49 26.38 -17.43
N SER A 590 -29.42 27.15 -16.86
CA SER A 590 -29.15 28.10 -15.77
C SER A 590 -28.42 27.43 -14.60
N SER A 591 -27.44 28.11 -14.00
CA SER A 591 -26.77 27.66 -12.77
C SER A 591 -27.65 27.77 -11.52
N THR A 592 -28.82 28.40 -11.64
CA THR A 592 -29.81 28.58 -10.57
C THR A 592 -31.19 28.09 -10.96
N VAL A 593 -31.98 27.69 -9.98
CA VAL A 593 -33.41 27.37 -10.12
C VAL A 593 -34.23 28.40 -9.33
N GLY A 594 -35.33 28.87 -9.91
CA GLY A 594 -36.23 29.81 -9.25
C GLY A 594 -37.02 29.15 -8.13
N ILE A 595 -36.93 29.69 -6.92
CA ILE A 595 -37.66 29.25 -5.72
C ILE A 595 -38.39 30.44 -5.14
N GLU A 596 -39.70 30.36 -4.98
CA GLU A 596 -40.45 31.35 -4.22
C GLU A 596 -40.44 30.98 -2.73
N LEU A 597 -39.65 31.69 -1.92
CA LEU A 597 -39.47 31.35 -0.51
C LEU A 597 -40.80 31.33 0.27
N LYS A 598 -41.73 32.23 -0.07
CA LYS A 598 -43.06 32.26 0.54
C LYS A 598 -43.87 30.99 0.23
N GLN A 599 -43.83 30.51 -1.02
CA GLN A 599 -44.46 29.25 -1.41
C GLN A 599 -43.85 28.06 -0.63
N CYS A 600 -42.54 28.07 -0.44
CA CYS A 600 -41.82 27.06 0.35
C CYS A 600 -42.22 27.10 1.85
N GLU A 601 -42.40 28.29 2.42
CA GLU A 601 -42.91 28.45 3.78
C GLU A 601 -44.37 28.02 3.90
N ASP A 602 -45.20 28.29 2.88
CA ASP A 602 -46.61 27.95 2.87
C ASP A 602 -46.84 26.44 2.77
N ILE A 603 -46.10 25.71 1.93
CA ILE A 603 -46.17 24.23 1.86
C ILE A 603 -45.65 23.58 3.15
N LEU A 604 -44.61 24.14 3.78
CA LEU A 604 -44.07 23.64 5.06
C LEU A 604 -45.00 23.89 6.25
N LYS A 605 -45.90 24.88 6.18
CA LYS A 605 -46.97 25.05 7.18
C LYS A 605 -48.04 23.97 7.07
N GLN A 606 -48.19 23.35 5.90
CA GLN A 606 -49.11 22.22 5.71
C GLN A 606 -48.51 20.94 6.27
N SER A 607 -47.24 20.67 5.91
CA SER A 607 -46.58 19.39 6.12
C SER A 607 -45.09 19.59 6.29
N GLU A 608 -44.51 18.99 7.33
CA GLU A 608 -43.05 18.88 7.45
C GLU A 608 -42.46 17.87 6.44
N HIS A 609 -43.29 16.96 5.92
CA HIS A 609 -42.99 15.99 4.87
C HIS A 609 -43.29 16.53 3.45
N ALA A 610 -43.11 17.84 3.24
CA ALA A 610 -43.20 18.46 1.92
C ALA A 610 -41.86 18.36 1.16
N TYR A 611 -41.92 18.17 -0.15
CA TYR A 611 -40.75 18.01 -1.02
C TYR A 611 -40.79 18.95 -2.23
N TYR A 612 -39.62 19.14 -2.84
CA TYR A 612 -39.47 19.78 -4.14
C TYR A 612 -38.95 18.77 -5.15
N LEU A 613 -39.56 18.74 -6.33
CA LEU A 613 -39.11 17.97 -7.49
C LEU A 613 -38.59 18.92 -8.55
N PHE A 614 -37.33 18.74 -8.95
CA PHE A 614 -36.66 19.58 -9.92
C PHE A 614 -36.55 18.88 -11.27
N MET A 615 -37.11 19.51 -12.30
CA MET A 615 -36.99 19.04 -13.68
C MET A 615 -35.68 19.50 -14.29
N THR A 616 -34.89 18.53 -14.74
CA THR A 616 -33.50 18.69 -15.13
C THR A 616 -33.25 18.07 -16.50
N PRO A 617 -32.32 18.65 -17.28
CA PRO A 617 -31.93 18.06 -18.56
C PRO A 617 -31.15 16.76 -18.37
N ALA A 618 -31.03 15.99 -19.45
CA ALA A 618 -30.11 14.87 -19.52
C ALA A 618 -28.68 15.33 -19.19
N SER A 619 -28.10 14.73 -18.14
CA SER A 619 -26.69 14.86 -17.77
C SER A 619 -26.03 13.49 -17.91
N ALA A 620 -24.73 13.36 -17.59
CA ALA A 620 -24.06 12.06 -17.58
C ALA A 620 -24.79 11.00 -16.75
N HIS A 621 -25.59 11.44 -15.76
CA HIS A 621 -26.56 10.62 -15.02
C HIS A 621 -27.95 11.31 -15.11
N PRO A 622 -28.85 10.84 -15.98
CA PRO A 622 -30.14 11.50 -16.24
C PRO A 622 -31.16 11.15 -15.14
N VAL A 623 -31.13 11.92 -14.04
CA VAL A 623 -32.05 11.75 -12.90
C VAL A 623 -32.76 13.06 -12.57
N LEU A 624 -34.02 12.94 -12.11
CA LEU A 624 -34.76 14.04 -11.52
C LEU A 624 -34.30 14.25 -10.08
N TRP A 625 -34.24 15.48 -9.62
CA TRP A 625 -33.76 15.76 -8.25
C TRP A 625 -34.95 15.97 -7.33
N VAL A 626 -35.02 15.20 -6.25
CA VAL A 626 -36.02 15.39 -5.19
C VAL A 626 -35.33 15.76 -3.89
N ALA A 627 -35.80 16.82 -3.23
CA ALA A 627 -35.27 17.28 -1.96
C ALA A 627 -36.40 17.66 -0.99
N PRO A 628 -36.23 17.47 0.33
CA PRO A 628 -37.16 18.00 1.32
C PRO A 628 -37.30 19.52 1.21
N ALA A 629 -38.52 20.06 1.30
CA ALA A 629 -38.80 21.49 1.21
C ALA A 629 -38.05 22.28 2.28
N ARG A 630 -37.88 21.71 3.49
CA ARG A 630 -37.10 22.33 4.57
C ARG A 630 -35.63 22.51 4.18
N LEU A 631 -35.06 21.54 3.47
CA LEU A 631 -33.69 21.63 2.95
C LEU A 631 -33.58 22.71 1.88
N VAL A 632 -34.51 22.74 0.91
CA VAL A 632 -34.54 23.77 -0.13
C VAL A 632 -34.67 25.18 0.46
N ARG A 633 -35.53 25.36 1.47
CA ARG A 633 -35.66 26.62 2.22
C ARG A 633 -34.32 27.04 2.83
N ASN A 634 -33.68 26.13 3.54
CA ASN A 634 -32.41 26.41 4.22
C ASN A 634 -31.30 26.75 3.20
N LEU A 635 -31.19 26.00 2.10
CA LEU A 635 -30.24 26.27 1.02
C LEU A 635 -30.49 27.63 0.36
N THR A 636 -31.76 27.99 0.14
CA THR A 636 -32.15 29.30 -0.41
C THR A 636 -31.71 30.44 0.52
N GLN A 637 -31.94 30.28 1.83
CA GLN A 637 -31.57 31.27 2.84
C GLN A 637 -30.05 31.41 3.06
N LEU A 638 -29.29 30.31 2.95
CA LEU A 638 -27.82 30.31 3.10
C LEU A 638 -27.13 31.21 2.05
N HIS A 639 -27.69 31.34 0.85
CA HIS A 639 -27.17 32.21 -0.20
C HIS A 639 -27.74 33.63 -0.18
N THR A 640 -28.41 34.01 0.92
CA THR A 640 -29.13 35.28 1.10
C THR A 640 -30.12 35.64 -0.03
N SER A 641 -30.50 34.65 -0.85
CA SER A 641 -31.47 34.78 -1.92
C SER A 641 -32.88 34.53 -1.38
N LYS A 642 -33.88 35.22 -1.95
CA LYS A 642 -35.30 34.97 -1.67
C LYS A 642 -36.03 34.29 -2.82
N THR A 643 -35.35 34.16 -3.96
CA THR A 643 -35.99 33.86 -5.25
C THR A 643 -35.29 32.75 -6.03
N THR A 644 -34.10 32.31 -5.60
CA THR A 644 -33.30 31.33 -6.34
C THR A 644 -32.45 30.46 -5.42
N VAL A 645 -32.16 29.24 -5.88
CA VAL A 645 -31.21 28.31 -5.27
C VAL A 645 -30.18 27.85 -6.30
N LEU A 646 -28.95 27.56 -5.87
CA LEU A 646 -27.90 27.03 -6.75
C LEU A 646 -28.22 25.60 -7.18
N ALA A 647 -28.24 25.35 -8.49
CA ALA A 647 -28.61 24.04 -9.05
C ALA A 647 -27.66 22.93 -8.62
N MET A 648 -26.36 23.21 -8.52
CA MET A 648 -25.33 22.25 -8.09
C MET A 648 -25.57 21.74 -6.66
N GLN A 649 -25.99 22.60 -5.75
CA GLN A 649 -26.21 22.22 -4.36
C GLN A 649 -27.49 21.42 -4.18
N VAL A 650 -28.54 21.77 -4.95
CA VAL A 650 -29.76 20.97 -4.98
C VAL A 650 -29.46 19.57 -5.52
N ARG A 651 -28.75 19.48 -6.64
CA ARG A 651 -28.33 18.19 -7.22
C ARG A 651 -27.60 17.32 -6.19
N ASP A 652 -26.60 17.88 -5.53
CA ASP A 652 -25.72 17.13 -4.63
C ASP A 652 -26.42 16.74 -3.30
N ALA A 653 -27.54 17.40 -2.98
CA ALA A 653 -28.32 17.16 -1.75
C ALA A 653 -29.68 16.50 -2.01
N SER A 654 -29.93 16.04 -3.23
CA SER A 654 -31.17 15.40 -3.66
C SER A 654 -30.99 13.90 -3.88
N CYS A 655 -32.08 13.15 -3.72
CA CYS A 655 -32.20 11.79 -4.24
C CYS A 655 -32.85 11.78 -5.64
N SER A 656 -32.80 10.63 -6.32
CA SER A 656 -33.51 10.42 -7.58
C SER A 656 -35.04 10.36 -7.35
N TYR A 657 -35.84 10.59 -8.40
CA TYR A 657 -37.29 10.39 -8.30
C TYR A 657 -37.64 8.91 -8.10
N ALA A 658 -36.87 7.98 -8.65
CA ALA A 658 -37.04 6.55 -8.39
C ALA A 658 -36.84 6.21 -6.90
N ASP A 659 -35.80 6.74 -6.26
CA ASP A 659 -35.53 6.53 -4.83
C ASP A 659 -36.62 7.17 -3.97
N PHE A 660 -37.02 8.41 -4.29
CA PHE A 660 -38.11 9.09 -3.60
C PHE A 660 -39.42 8.29 -3.70
N PHE A 661 -39.80 7.86 -4.90
CA PHE A 661 -41.05 7.16 -5.12
C PHE A 661 -41.05 5.79 -4.43
N LEU A 662 -39.95 5.03 -4.52
CA LEU A 662 -39.85 3.73 -3.88
C LEU A 662 -39.79 3.83 -2.36
N HIS A 663 -38.89 4.62 -1.80
CA HIS A 663 -38.65 4.62 -0.36
C HIS A 663 -39.63 5.52 0.40
N GLU A 664 -39.84 6.75 -0.07
CA GLU A 664 -40.67 7.73 0.64
C GLU A 664 -42.16 7.46 0.45
N LEU A 665 -42.60 7.13 -0.78
CA LEU A 665 -44.03 6.94 -1.09
C LEU A 665 -44.51 5.50 -0.93
N VAL A 666 -43.86 4.54 -1.61
CA VAL A 666 -44.23 3.12 -1.54
C VAL A 666 -43.75 2.50 -0.22
N GLY A 667 -42.53 2.82 0.20
CA GLY A 667 -41.90 2.35 1.43
C GLY A 667 -42.39 3.06 2.69
N LEU A 668 -43.20 4.12 2.56
CA LEU A 668 -43.80 4.87 3.66
C LEU A 668 -42.76 5.42 4.64
N TRP A 669 -41.59 5.84 4.16
CA TRP A 669 -40.62 6.54 5.01
C TRP A 669 -41.05 7.98 5.31
N ALA A 670 -41.92 8.55 4.47
CA ALA A 670 -42.51 9.87 4.66
C ALA A 670 -44.02 9.89 4.39
N GLY A 671 -44.59 11.10 4.48
CA GLY A 671 -45.99 11.40 4.27
C GLY A 671 -46.77 11.54 5.57
N ASP A 672 -47.73 12.45 5.58
CA ASP A 672 -48.54 12.76 6.75
C ASP A 672 -49.82 11.92 6.83
N GLU A 673 -50.20 11.60 8.07
CA GLU A 673 -51.50 11.01 8.42
C GLU A 673 -52.53 12.08 8.84
N HIS A 674 -52.21 13.37 8.61
CA HIS A 674 -53.09 14.49 8.91
C HIS A 674 -54.40 14.38 8.15
N LYS A 675 -55.49 14.21 8.91
CA LYS A 675 -56.85 14.02 8.39
C LYS A 675 -57.27 15.12 7.41
N ASP A 676 -56.83 16.36 7.63
CA ASP A 676 -57.16 17.50 6.78
C ASP A 676 -56.53 17.37 5.38
N ILE A 677 -55.25 16.97 5.29
CA ILE A 677 -54.54 16.79 4.02
C ILE A 677 -55.07 15.56 3.29
N ILE A 678 -55.36 14.49 4.01
CA ILE A 678 -55.99 13.29 3.45
C ILE A 678 -57.42 13.59 2.95
N ALA A 679 -58.19 14.39 3.66
CA ALA A 679 -59.53 14.82 3.25
C ALA A 679 -59.47 15.65 1.95
N ILE A 680 -58.49 16.55 1.85
CA ILE A 680 -58.18 17.29 0.60
C ILE A 680 -57.86 16.30 -0.52
N ALA A 681 -56.98 15.32 -0.28
CA ALA A 681 -56.60 14.32 -1.27
C ALA A 681 -57.78 13.44 -1.73
N ASN A 682 -58.72 13.14 -0.84
CA ASN A 682 -59.94 12.39 -1.15
C ASN A 682 -61.01 13.24 -1.86
N GLY A 683 -60.82 14.55 -1.99
CA GLY A 683 -61.74 15.45 -2.70
C GLY A 683 -62.93 15.91 -1.86
N ASP A 684 -62.74 16.16 -0.56
CA ASP A 684 -63.78 16.79 0.27
C ASP A 684 -64.07 18.22 -0.24
N SER A 685 -65.17 18.35 -0.97
CA SER A 685 -65.63 19.59 -1.60
C SER A 685 -65.95 20.73 -0.62
N ARG A 686 -66.07 20.44 0.69
CA ARG A 686 -66.24 21.46 1.73
C ARG A 686 -64.95 22.23 2.01
N LEU A 687 -63.80 21.66 1.64
CA LEU A 687 -62.49 22.26 1.86
C LEU A 687 -62.03 23.11 0.67
N GLY A 688 -62.65 22.96 -0.52
CA GLY A 688 -62.56 23.88 -1.68
C GLY A 688 -61.14 24.18 -2.18
N ARG A 689 -60.19 23.28 -1.92
CA ARG A 689 -58.74 23.47 -2.09
C ARG A 689 -58.18 22.17 -2.61
N MET A 690 -57.70 22.14 -3.86
CA MET A 690 -57.08 20.93 -4.41
C MET A 690 -55.81 21.27 -5.18
N PRO A 691 -54.72 20.48 -5.02
CA PRO A 691 -53.53 20.61 -5.86
C PRO A 691 -53.85 20.24 -7.30
N ARG A 692 -53.06 20.75 -8.26
CA ARG A 692 -53.32 20.53 -9.70
C ARG A 692 -53.31 19.06 -10.10
N HIS A 693 -52.47 18.26 -9.45
CA HIS A 693 -52.43 16.82 -9.63
C HIS A 693 -52.55 16.08 -8.30
N ILE A 694 -53.48 15.12 -8.25
CA ILE A 694 -53.55 14.13 -7.16
C ILE A 694 -53.19 12.78 -7.74
N VAL A 695 -52.20 12.12 -7.14
CA VAL A 695 -51.68 10.83 -7.56
C VAL A 695 -52.04 9.80 -6.50
N ASP A 696 -53.07 9.00 -6.75
CA ASP A 696 -53.44 7.87 -5.90
C ASP A 696 -52.49 6.70 -6.17
N ILE A 697 -51.64 6.36 -5.21
CA ILE A 697 -50.77 5.19 -5.24
C ILE A 697 -51.40 4.13 -4.35
N GLU A 698 -51.74 2.98 -4.90
CA GLU A 698 -52.30 1.86 -4.16
C GLU A 698 -51.40 0.64 -4.26
N VAL A 699 -50.95 0.13 -3.12
CA VAL A 699 -50.18 -1.11 -3.02
C VAL A 699 -51.07 -2.14 -2.34
N ARG A 700 -51.48 -3.17 -3.08
CA ARG A 700 -52.29 -4.27 -2.55
C ARG A 700 -51.42 -5.46 -2.20
N ARG A 701 -51.50 -5.92 -0.96
CA ARG A 701 -51.00 -7.24 -0.57
C ARG A 701 -52.00 -8.28 -1.07
N GLN A 702 -51.55 -9.22 -1.89
CA GLN A 702 -52.37 -10.38 -2.24
C GLN A 702 -52.47 -11.28 -1.00
N SER A 703 -53.69 -11.63 -0.62
CA SER A 703 -53.97 -12.56 0.46
C SER A 703 -53.66 -13.99 -0.01
N ASP A 704 -53.10 -14.80 0.90
CA ASP A 704 -52.98 -16.26 0.74
C ASP A 704 -54.32 -16.95 0.41
#